data_AF-A0A8T7ECH9-F1
#
_entry.id   AF-A0A8T7ECH9-F1
#
_cell.length_a   1.000
_cell.length_b   1.000
_cell.length_c   1.000
_cell.angle_alpha   90.00
_cell.angle_beta   90.00
_cell.angle_gamma   90.00
#
_symmetry.space_group_name_H-M   'P 1'
#
loop_
_entity.id
_entity.type
_entity.pdbx_description
1 polymer ?
#
loop_
_entity_poly.entity_id
_entity_poly.type
_entity_poly.pdbx_seq_one_letter_code
_entity_poly.pdbx_strand_id
1 'polypeptide(L)'
;MFKNYINKAEREEANRKLPGLMTEGLLLGGTGLGVLALIFEIAADAFSVAAYQTLLAIHGAGGYHEIAIAAFMFLSVLLFLGIVPAYKAGAYLRPNAGGSGPLVEAIGPARLRWLSWVGTSLFFLDAVLTIIISSISAADVTMLVLPELAPYRIILAEGYAFFIMAVLVAIGPRRAVPLFLMGGGAFTLFTIGALGLVGLMAAVNPEWAFLTGGIVTRLELTGVTEHVVRARQDLAAISTVIIFQLFLRSMSSAMLGFSGYEVIPASGKHAARPKWKVINTALTLAAVFLIGTSIVQLYAAKQWNIPATEGYSTLLIEYEIVAAQTLGKGVSPENVQVTNADRRTAKVMYATLPVQQAQRELTGHTAVPSDELALLSEEAYVQLVSYDIALSRALNEAMVGTPGQTFLVVAGTLLAIILLLAQGGGYVGGAAVAANAARLGRLPGFFGNDHIGIAVIWGVSAVLIPIIREVVVVEAYYAFGFVSAFAITSTTVFFVRPDALREHEIEPGSAEAKSLRFAGLRGMIASYFMLLVLVTQKTEALPAIILFGAAITVFQILYARDGLKQQPEKVALPEFAPGTRRLHYAAGVQRAHDQARQRGIADAVTELIESGAMSKFNVGPERITTLVSYLYNVDPRLFDGHDEHHERIEEPSLELEATYKAAYNQQKQLARRIEDYSHFGIFMFINNYHINWVDEAHGRDAATVQQAMLDILFPLTPHEQIWQEYCAFKPERQPEPIWQFSRRRYLWAKDQWPNLSDRITTIWTLQDFGLLPLDIDVRTVITVADGRQQLSVKIPARVHHEAENTEQKTEN
;
A
#
# COMPACT_ATOMS: atom_id res chain seq x y z
N MET A 1 -21.23 25.77 0.40
CA MET A 1 -20.11 24.95 0.93
C MET A 1 -20.50 23.50 1.23
N PHE A 2 -21.80 23.16 1.41
CA PHE A 2 -22.24 21.81 1.78
C PHE A 2 -22.86 20.99 0.63
N LYS A 3 -22.60 21.37 -0.64
CA LYS A 3 -23.09 20.60 -1.79
C LYS A 3 -22.19 19.37 -1.96
N ASN A 4 -22.80 18.20 -2.17
CA ASN A 4 -22.05 16.96 -2.34
C ASN A 4 -21.20 17.04 -3.61
N TYR A 5 -19.88 16.83 -3.49
CA TYR A 5 -18.95 16.87 -4.62
C TYR A 5 -18.91 15.56 -5.41
N ILE A 6 -19.54 14.50 -4.89
CA ILE A 6 -19.65 13.20 -5.57
C ILE A 6 -20.84 13.24 -6.52
N ASN A 7 -20.64 12.80 -7.77
CA ASN A 7 -21.69 12.68 -8.78
C ASN A 7 -22.87 11.85 -8.24
N LYS A 8 -24.10 12.33 -8.48
CA LYS A 8 -25.32 11.71 -7.94
C LYS A 8 -25.52 10.28 -8.48
N ALA A 9 -25.33 10.06 -9.77
CA ALA A 9 -25.49 8.75 -10.40
C ALA A 9 -24.44 7.76 -9.87
N GLU A 10 -23.18 8.20 -9.79
CA GLU A 10 -22.09 7.43 -9.22
C GLU A 10 -22.36 7.03 -7.76
N ARG A 11 -22.88 7.98 -6.96
CA ARG A 11 -23.24 7.72 -5.56
C ARG A 11 -24.37 6.71 -5.42
N GLU A 12 -25.41 6.81 -6.23
CA GLU A 12 -26.55 5.88 -6.20
C GLU A 12 -26.12 4.47 -6.57
N GLU A 13 -25.29 4.31 -7.61
CA GLU A 13 -24.73 3.02 -7.99
C GLU A 13 -23.83 2.44 -6.89
N ALA A 14 -22.93 3.26 -6.34
CA ALA A 14 -22.03 2.85 -5.27
C ALA A 14 -22.78 2.46 -3.99
N ASN A 15 -23.87 3.16 -3.66
CA ASN A 15 -24.73 2.81 -2.52
C ASN A 15 -25.47 1.48 -2.75
N ARG A 16 -25.91 1.21 -3.98
CA ARG A 16 -26.56 -0.07 -4.33
C ARG A 16 -25.61 -1.25 -4.18
N LYS A 17 -24.33 -1.08 -4.52
CA LYS A 17 -23.29 -2.14 -4.40
C LYS A 17 -22.77 -2.30 -2.96
N LEU A 18 -22.96 -1.30 -2.10
CA LEU A 18 -22.38 -1.27 -0.75
C LEU A 18 -22.66 -2.52 0.10
N PRO A 19 -23.88 -3.09 0.15
CA PRO A 19 -24.14 -4.28 0.97
C PRO A 19 -23.26 -5.48 0.60
N GLY A 20 -23.01 -5.71 -0.69
CA GLY A 20 -22.07 -6.73 -1.15
C GLY A 20 -20.63 -6.39 -0.77
N LEU A 21 -20.23 -5.13 -0.98
CA LEU A 21 -18.89 -4.61 -0.67
C LEU A 21 -18.57 -4.61 0.84
N MET A 22 -19.57 -4.71 1.72
CA MET A 22 -19.32 -4.82 3.16
C MET A 22 -18.59 -6.13 3.49
N THR A 23 -18.93 -7.23 2.80
CA THR A 23 -18.45 -8.59 3.09
C THR A 23 -17.49 -9.14 2.04
N GLU A 24 -17.31 -8.44 0.93
CA GLU A 24 -16.36 -8.82 -0.12
C GLU A 24 -14.92 -8.92 0.45
N GLY A 25 -14.17 -9.95 0.04
CA GLY A 25 -12.80 -10.19 0.53
C GLY A 25 -12.70 -10.83 1.92
N LEU A 26 -13.79 -10.99 2.67
CA LEU A 26 -13.84 -11.83 3.89
C LEU A 26 -14.09 -13.30 3.59
N LEU A 27 -14.89 -13.58 2.57
CA LEU A 27 -15.07 -14.90 1.98
C LEU A 27 -14.08 -14.99 0.82
N LEU A 28 -13.30 -16.08 0.73
CA LEU A 28 -12.29 -16.30 -0.31
C LEU A 28 -12.91 -16.20 -1.72
N GLY A 29 -12.96 -14.98 -2.27
CA GLY A 29 -13.57 -14.65 -3.56
C GLY A 29 -14.05 -13.18 -3.61
N GLY A 30 -13.57 -12.41 -4.60
CA GLY A 30 -13.96 -11.01 -4.80
C GLY A 30 -12.96 -10.22 -5.65
N THR A 31 -13.34 -9.00 -6.04
CA THR A 31 -12.51 -8.05 -6.82
C THR A 31 -11.47 -7.31 -5.97
N GLY A 32 -11.53 -7.44 -4.65
CA GLY A 32 -10.60 -6.81 -3.70
C GLY A 32 -11.09 -6.89 -2.24
N LEU A 33 -10.45 -6.13 -1.35
CA LEU A 33 -10.79 -5.97 0.06
C LEU A 33 -12.06 -5.12 0.22
N GLY A 34 -13.11 -5.69 0.81
CA GLY A 34 -14.33 -4.98 1.18
C GLY A 34 -14.17 -4.10 2.42
N VAL A 35 -15.27 -3.48 2.85
CA VAL A 35 -15.28 -2.50 3.94
C VAL A 35 -14.86 -3.13 5.27
N LEU A 36 -15.42 -4.29 5.62
CA LEU A 36 -15.08 -4.97 6.88
C LEU A 36 -13.64 -5.49 6.88
N ALA A 37 -13.15 -5.94 5.72
CA ALA A 37 -11.76 -6.35 5.59
C ALA A 37 -10.80 -5.19 5.93
N LEU A 38 -11.01 -4.02 5.33
CA LEU A 38 -10.23 -2.82 5.67
C LEU A 38 -10.41 -2.44 7.15
N ILE A 39 -11.63 -2.52 7.71
CA ILE A 39 -11.87 -2.28 9.14
C ILE A 39 -11.09 -3.24 10.02
N PHE A 40 -11.00 -4.52 9.69
CA PHE A 40 -10.28 -5.50 10.49
C PHE A 40 -8.76 -5.30 10.43
N GLU A 41 -8.25 -4.88 9.28
CA GLU A 41 -6.85 -4.46 9.13
C GLU A 41 -6.54 -3.24 10.02
N ILE A 42 -7.43 -2.23 10.01
CA ILE A 42 -7.30 -1.05 10.87
C ILE A 42 -7.50 -1.40 12.33
N ALA A 43 -8.47 -2.25 12.65
CA ALA A 43 -8.73 -2.64 14.01
C ALA A 43 -7.49 -3.30 14.59
N ALA A 44 -6.72 -4.07 13.80
CA ALA A 44 -5.46 -4.61 14.29
C ALA A 44 -4.47 -3.52 14.71
N ASP A 45 -4.24 -2.54 13.84
CA ASP A 45 -3.28 -1.47 14.07
C ASP A 45 -3.79 -0.47 15.13
N ALA A 46 -5.04 -0.02 15.00
CA ALA A 46 -5.66 0.93 15.90
C ALA A 46 -6.00 0.34 17.28
N PHE A 47 -6.30 -0.96 17.42
CA PHE A 47 -6.45 -1.57 18.75
C PHE A 47 -5.11 -1.84 19.43
N SER A 48 -4.06 -2.14 18.67
CA SER A 48 -2.72 -2.24 19.22
C SER A 48 -2.37 -1.00 20.03
N VAL A 49 -2.80 0.15 19.52
CA VAL A 49 -2.59 1.45 20.14
C VAL A 49 -3.73 1.83 21.09
N ALA A 50 -4.99 1.50 20.80
CA ALA A 50 -6.14 1.82 21.68
C ALA A 50 -6.04 1.15 23.05
N ALA A 51 -5.49 -0.07 23.13
CA ALA A 51 -5.21 -0.74 24.39
C ALA A 51 -4.28 0.10 25.30
N TYR A 52 -3.39 0.90 24.72
CA TYR A 52 -2.50 1.81 25.44
C TYR A 52 -2.98 3.26 25.41
N GLN A 53 -3.91 3.63 24.54
CA GLN A 53 -4.38 5.00 24.38
C GLN A 53 -5.01 5.55 25.66
N THR A 54 -5.84 4.75 26.33
CA THR A 54 -6.48 5.13 27.61
C THR A 54 -5.41 5.36 28.69
N LEU A 55 -4.43 4.46 28.77
CA LEU A 55 -3.27 4.59 29.66
C LEU A 55 -2.49 5.87 29.37
N LEU A 56 -2.14 6.12 28.11
CA LEU A 56 -1.34 7.28 27.69
C LEU A 56 -2.09 8.60 27.89
N ALA A 57 -3.40 8.60 27.67
CA ALA A 57 -4.26 9.75 27.94
C ALA A 57 -4.27 10.09 29.45
N ILE A 58 -4.43 9.08 30.31
CA ILE A 58 -4.41 9.26 31.77
C ILE A 58 -3.00 9.66 32.25
N HIS A 59 -1.95 9.02 31.71
CA HIS A 59 -0.56 9.34 32.01
C HIS A 59 -0.23 10.80 31.65
N GLY A 60 -0.56 11.23 30.43
CA GLY A 60 -0.33 12.60 29.96
C GLY A 60 -1.18 13.62 30.73
N ALA A 61 -2.34 13.21 31.24
CA ALA A 61 -3.17 14.01 32.13
C ALA A 61 -2.65 14.05 33.57
N GLY A 62 -1.57 13.34 33.93
CA GLY A 62 -1.05 13.29 35.29
C GLY A 62 -1.96 12.50 36.26
N GLY A 63 -2.67 11.50 35.75
CA GLY A 63 -3.62 10.69 36.52
C GLY A 63 -5.04 11.25 36.60
N TYR A 64 -5.30 12.43 36.04
CA TYR A 64 -6.63 13.05 36.04
C TYR A 64 -7.52 12.54 34.90
N HIS A 65 -8.45 11.62 35.20
CA HIS A 65 -9.36 11.06 34.18
C HIS A 65 -10.22 12.11 33.49
N GLU A 66 -10.63 13.17 34.19
CA GLU A 66 -11.49 14.22 33.60
C GLU A 66 -10.77 15.01 32.50
N ILE A 67 -9.49 15.31 32.73
CA ILE A 67 -8.62 15.97 31.75
C ILE A 67 -8.37 15.03 30.57
N ALA A 68 -8.12 13.74 30.83
CA ALA A 68 -7.94 12.74 29.80
C ALA A 68 -9.18 12.58 28.90
N ILE A 69 -10.38 12.52 29.49
CA ILE A 69 -11.65 12.46 28.76
C ILE A 69 -11.86 13.72 27.92
N ALA A 70 -11.62 14.91 28.49
CA ALA A 70 -11.74 16.17 27.75
C ALA A 70 -10.78 16.24 26.55
N ALA A 71 -9.51 15.86 26.76
CA ALA A 71 -8.49 15.81 25.71
C ALA A 71 -8.93 14.84 24.59
N PHE A 72 -9.41 13.66 24.96
CA PHE A 72 -9.88 12.66 24.01
C PHE A 72 -11.13 13.10 23.23
N MET A 73 -12.11 13.73 23.89
CA MET A 73 -13.30 14.28 23.22
C MET A 73 -12.91 15.34 22.18
N PHE A 74 -12.00 16.25 22.53
CA PHE A 74 -11.54 17.28 21.60
C PHE A 74 -10.81 16.67 20.40
N LEU A 75 -9.92 15.71 20.64
CA LEU A 75 -9.25 14.91 19.62
C LEU A 75 -10.23 14.17 18.69
N SER A 76 -11.27 13.56 19.26
CA SER A 76 -12.33 12.87 18.50
C SER A 76 -13.09 13.82 17.57
N VAL A 77 -13.36 15.05 18.02
CA VAL A 77 -13.97 16.10 17.21
C VAL A 77 -13.04 16.52 16.06
N LEU A 78 -11.75 16.74 16.34
CA LEU A 78 -10.75 17.08 15.31
C LEU A 78 -10.63 15.98 14.25
N LEU A 79 -10.62 14.71 14.66
CA LEU A 79 -10.61 13.57 13.76
C LEU A 79 -11.88 13.56 12.91
N PHE A 80 -13.06 13.44 13.53
CA PHE A 80 -14.32 13.17 12.84
C PHE A 80 -14.79 14.34 11.96
N LEU A 81 -14.63 15.58 12.43
CA LEU A 81 -15.08 16.77 11.69
C LEU A 81 -14.00 17.38 10.80
N GLY A 82 -12.71 17.08 11.06
CA GLY A 82 -11.55 17.63 10.36
C GLY A 82 -10.91 16.62 9.41
N ILE A 83 -10.21 15.63 9.97
CA ILE A 83 -9.36 14.69 9.23
C ILE A 83 -10.19 13.76 8.33
N VAL A 84 -11.25 13.15 8.85
CA VAL A 84 -12.07 12.17 8.10
C VAL A 84 -12.60 12.77 6.78
N PRO A 85 -13.22 13.97 6.76
CA PRO A 85 -13.64 14.59 5.51
C PRO A 85 -12.52 14.84 4.51
N ALA A 86 -11.34 15.27 4.94
CA ALA A 86 -10.19 15.51 4.05
C ALA A 86 -9.72 14.21 3.41
N TYR A 87 -9.61 13.13 4.19
CA TYR A 87 -9.24 11.80 3.70
C TYR A 87 -10.27 11.24 2.72
N LYS A 88 -11.57 11.43 2.99
CA LYS A 88 -12.64 11.03 2.07
C LYS A 88 -12.60 11.75 0.73
N ALA A 89 -12.24 13.04 0.74
CA ALA A 89 -12.04 13.83 -0.46
C ALA A 89 -10.80 13.37 -1.26
N GLY A 90 -9.68 13.09 -0.58
CA GLY A 90 -8.48 12.54 -1.21
C GLY A 90 -8.73 11.17 -1.84
N ALA A 91 -9.40 10.27 -1.13
CA ALA A 91 -9.77 8.94 -1.62
C ALA A 91 -10.77 8.98 -2.79
N TYR A 92 -11.65 9.98 -2.83
CA TYR A 92 -12.53 10.18 -4.00
C TYR A 92 -11.72 10.55 -5.24
N LEU A 93 -10.80 11.51 -5.12
CA LEU A 93 -10.00 11.99 -6.25
C LEU A 93 -8.99 10.95 -6.74
N ARG A 94 -8.29 10.28 -5.82
CA ARG A 94 -7.27 9.26 -6.16
C ARG A 94 -7.25 8.13 -5.12
N PRO A 95 -8.13 7.12 -5.25
CA PRO A 95 -8.17 5.99 -4.32
C PRO A 95 -6.95 5.07 -4.41
N ASN A 96 -6.19 5.13 -5.51
CA ASN A 96 -5.00 4.30 -5.74
C ASN A 96 -3.68 4.94 -5.30
N ALA A 97 -3.70 6.16 -4.73
CA ALA A 97 -2.47 6.88 -4.42
C ALA A 97 -1.56 6.11 -3.45
N GLY A 98 -2.11 5.34 -2.49
CA GLY A 98 -1.30 4.49 -1.62
C GLY A 98 -0.48 5.26 -0.57
N GLY A 99 -1.06 6.34 -0.02
CA GLY A 99 -0.49 7.11 1.10
C GLY A 99 -0.43 8.63 0.87
N SER A 100 -0.05 9.37 1.90
CA SER A 100 0.00 10.85 1.91
C SER A 100 1.01 11.42 0.91
N GLY A 101 2.21 10.82 0.81
CA GLY A 101 3.26 11.25 -0.12
C GLY A 101 2.89 11.11 -1.60
N PRO A 102 2.49 9.91 -2.07
CA PRO A 102 2.02 9.72 -3.45
C PRO A 102 0.77 10.55 -3.80
N LEU A 103 -0.13 10.79 -2.84
CA LEU A 103 -1.30 11.64 -3.07
C LEU A 103 -0.91 13.06 -3.51
N VAL A 104 0.17 13.60 -2.95
CA VAL A 104 0.74 14.90 -3.37
C VAL A 104 1.14 14.88 -4.84
N GLU A 105 1.80 13.82 -5.31
CA GLU A 105 2.18 13.68 -6.73
C GLU A 105 0.95 13.53 -7.63
N ALA A 106 -0.06 12.81 -7.13
CA ALA A 106 -1.23 12.46 -7.89
C ALA A 106 -2.17 13.65 -8.09
N ILE A 107 -2.43 14.48 -7.07
CA ILE A 107 -3.44 15.58 -7.14
C ILE A 107 -2.93 16.94 -6.68
N GLY A 108 -1.75 17.00 -6.07
CA GLY A 108 -1.17 18.23 -5.54
C GLY A 108 -0.66 19.17 -6.65
N PRO A 109 -0.53 20.48 -6.34
CA PRO A 109 0.11 21.44 -7.22
C PRO A 109 1.64 21.27 -7.19
N ALA A 110 2.33 21.67 -8.27
CA ALA A 110 3.78 21.51 -8.42
C ALA A 110 4.58 22.06 -7.23
N ARG A 111 4.16 23.20 -6.66
CA ARG A 111 4.79 23.84 -5.49
C ARG A 111 4.78 23.00 -4.21
N LEU A 112 3.89 22.00 -4.10
CA LEU A 112 3.80 21.12 -2.94
C LEU A 112 4.52 19.78 -3.13
N ARG A 113 5.08 19.48 -4.33
CA ARG A 113 5.72 18.18 -4.60
C ARG A 113 6.84 17.82 -3.63
N TRP A 114 7.56 18.82 -3.08
CA TRP A 114 8.57 18.57 -2.06
C TRP A 114 8.01 17.85 -0.81
N LEU A 115 6.73 18.08 -0.47
CA LEU A 115 6.04 17.36 0.63
C LEU A 115 5.88 15.87 0.33
N SER A 116 5.86 15.45 -0.94
CA SER A 116 5.82 14.03 -1.30
C SER A 116 7.05 13.29 -0.79
N TRP A 117 8.22 13.91 -0.88
CA TRP A 117 9.50 13.34 -0.42
C TRP A 117 9.50 13.17 1.09
N VAL A 118 9.09 14.22 1.80
CA VAL A 118 8.98 14.21 3.26
C VAL A 118 7.94 13.19 3.71
N GLY A 119 6.75 13.16 3.10
CA GLY A 119 5.69 12.21 3.43
C GLY A 119 6.11 10.75 3.22
N THR A 120 6.83 10.46 2.12
CA THR A 120 7.39 9.12 1.86
C THR A 120 8.39 8.71 2.95
N SER A 121 9.29 9.62 3.35
CA SER A 121 10.28 9.37 4.41
C SER A 121 9.63 9.14 5.77
N LEU A 122 8.65 9.98 6.14
CA LEU A 122 7.96 9.89 7.42
C LEU A 122 7.11 8.63 7.52
N PHE A 123 6.47 8.21 6.42
CA PHE A 123 5.75 6.94 6.39
C PHE A 123 6.68 5.73 6.56
N PHE A 124 7.87 5.76 5.95
CA PHE A 124 8.85 4.68 6.16
C PHE A 124 9.29 4.61 7.62
N LEU A 125 9.52 5.76 8.26
CA LEU A 125 9.80 5.84 9.68
C LEU A 125 8.62 5.31 10.53
N ASP A 126 7.41 5.72 10.19
CA ASP A 126 6.16 5.27 10.82
C ASP A 126 6.05 3.73 10.79
N ALA A 127 6.26 3.12 9.63
CA ALA A 127 6.25 1.66 9.47
C ALA A 127 7.27 0.94 10.36
N VAL A 128 8.50 1.48 10.48
CA VAL A 128 9.55 0.93 11.36
C VAL A 128 9.13 1.04 12.83
N LEU A 129 8.57 2.19 13.22
CA LEU A 129 8.13 2.45 14.60
C LEU A 129 6.91 1.60 14.97
N THR A 130 5.97 1.36 14.05
CA THR A 130 4.85 0.42 14.23
C THR A 130 5.36 -0.96 14.60
N ILE A 131 6.35 -1.50 13.86
CA ILE A 131 6.90 -2.82 14.14
C ILE A 131 7.53 -2.87 15.54
N ILE A 132 8.26 -1.83 15.93
CA ILE A 132 8.91 -1.75 17.24
C ILE A 132 7.86 -1.72 18.35
N ILE A 133 6.88 -0.81 18.28
CA ILE A 133 5.82 -0.67 19.28
C ILE A 133 5.03 -1.97 19.39
N SER A 134 4.56 -2.50 18.26
CA SER A 134 3.78 -3.72 18.22
C SER A 134 4.55 -4.93 18.76
N SER A 135 5.86 -5.02 18.51
CA SER A 135 6.69 -6.14 19.00
C SER A 135 6.92 -6.07 20.51
N ILE A 136 7.23 -4.87 21.02
CA ILE A 136 7.45 -4.65 22.45
C ILE A 136 6.13 -4.85 23.21
N SER A 137 5.03 -4.27 22.72
CA SER A 137 3.71 -4.45 23.33
C SER A 137 3.26 -5.92 23.29
N ALA A 138 3.53 -6.66 22.21
CA ALA A 138 3.19 -8.08 22.15
C ALA A 138 3.99 -8.90 23.17
N ALA A 139 5.27 -8.57 23.37
CA ALA A 139 6.08 -9.15 24.43
C ALA A 139 5.51 -8.81 25.82
N ASP A 140 5.11 -7.55 26.04
CA ASP A 140 4.50 -7.08 27.30
C ASP A 140 3.25 -7.87 27.66
N VAL A 141 2.33 -8.05 26.70
CA VAL A 141 1.11 -8.83 26.91
C VAL A 141 1.41 -10.32 27.12
N THR A 142 2.42 -10.87 26.46
CA THR A 142 2.80 -12.29 26.64
C THR A 142 3.35 -12.55 28.04
N MET A 143 4.08 -11.61 28.61
CA MET A 143 4.59 -11.69 29.98
C MET A 143 3.46 -11.70 31.04
N LEU A 144 2.23 -11.31 30.68
CA LEU A 144 1.08 -11.43 31.57
C LEU A 144 0.61 -12.86 31.74
N VAL A 145 0.72 -13.65 30.66
CA VAL A 145 0.37 -15.07 30.67
C VAL A 145 1.57 -15.90 31.15
N LEU A 146 2.79 -15.48 30.79
CA LEU A 146 4.05 -16.17 31.07
C LEU A 146 5.10 -15.21 31.67
N PRO A 147 4.96 -14.82 32.95
CA PRO A 147 5.83 -13.84 33.60
C PRO A 147 7.30 -14.29 33.70
N GLU A 148 7.57 -15.60 33.60
CA GLU A 148 8.93 -16.15 33.54
C GLU A 148 9.77 -15.64 32.37
N LEU A 149 9.12 -15.10 31.32
CA LEU A 149 9.78 -14.55 30.14
C LEU A 149 10.27 -13.10 30.32
N ALA A 150 10.04 -12.47 31.47
CA ALA A 150 10.46 -11.09 31.75
C ALA A 150 11.94 -10.78 31.44
N PRO A 151 12.93 -11.64 31.80
CA PRO A 151 14.34 -11.40 31.45
C PRO A 151 14.63 -11.43 29.95
N TYR A 152 13.74 -12.03 29.16
CA TYR A 152 13.88 -12.23 27.72
C TYR A 152 13.00 -11.29 26.89
N ARG A 153 12.39 -10.26 27.50
CA ARG A 153 11.47 -9.30 26.87
C ARG A 153 11.93 -8.81 25.49
N ILE A 154 13.18 -8.33 25.39
CA ILE A 154 13.73 -7.77 24.15
C ILE A 154 13.94 -8.85 23.08
N ILE A 155 14.46 -10.01 23.48
CA ILE A 155 14.69 -11.14 22.57
C ILE A 155 13.35 -11.67 22.05
N LEU A 156 12.32 -11.68 22.90
CA LEU A 156 10.96 -12.06 22.53
C LEU A 156 10.38 -11.08 21.49
N ALA A 157 10.55 -9.77 21.70
CA ALA A 157 10.13 -8.75 20.75
C ALA A 157 10.84 -8.88 19.39
N GLU A 158 12.15 -9.11 19.37
CA GLU A 158 12.90 -9.39 18.13
C GLU A 158 12.41 -10.68 17.43
N GLY A 159 12.16 -11.74 18.22
CA GLY A 159 11.63 -13.01 17.73
C GLY A 159 10.25 -12.84 17.08
N TYR A 160 9.39 -12.01 17.65
CA TYR A 160 8.10 -11.65 17.08
C TYR A 160 8.22 -10.88 15.76
N ALA A 161 9.06 -9.83 15.73
CA ALA A 161 9.32 -9.07 14.51
C ALA A 161 9.84 -9.97 13.38
N PHE A 162 10.76 -10.89 13.71
CA PHE A 162 11.29 -11.87 12.77
C PHE A 162 10.23 -12.87 12.29
N PHE A 163 9.40 -13.38 13.19
CA PHE A 163 8.36 -14.35 12.85
C PHE A 163 7.38 -13.81 11.82
N ILE A 164 6.85 -12.60 12.03
CA ILE A 164 5.91 -11.98 11.08
C ILE A 164 6.58 -11.71 9.74
N MET A 165 7.82 -11.21 9.74
CA MET A 165 8.61 -11.02 8.53
C MET A 165 8.78 -12.34 7.76
N ALA A 166 9.17 -13.41 8.43
CA ALA A 166 9.41 -14.72 7.80
C ALA A 166 8.12 -15.28 7.19
N VAL A 167 6.98 -15.16 7.88
CA VAL A 167 5.66 -15.55 7.36
C VAL A 167 5.31 -14.75 6.10
N LEU A 168 5.48 -13.43 6.14
CA LEU A 168 5.20 -12.53 5.02
C LEU A 168 6.08 -12.82 3.79
N VAL A 169 7.36 -13.10 4.01
CA VAL A 169 8.31 -13.41 2.93
C VAL A 169 8.07 -14.80 2.36
N ALA A 170 7.74 -15.80 3.19
CA ALA A 170 7.53 -17.17 2.74
C ALA A 170 6.19 -17.38 2.01
N ILE A 171 5.11 -16.80 2.54
CA ILE A 171 3.75 -16.99 2.02
C ILE A 171 3.41 -15.91 0.97
N GLY A 172 4.06 -14.76 1.04
CA GLY A 172 3.78 -13.57 0.24
C GLY A 172 2.65 -12.72 0.83
N PRO A 173 2.71 -11.38 0.68
CA PRO A 173 1.70 -10.47 1.26
C PRO A 173 0.27 -10.82 0.87
N ARG A 174 0.03 -11.17 -0.40
CA ARG A 174 -1.32 -11.47 -0.93
C ARG A 174 -2.01 -12.64 -0.22
N ARG A 175 -1.25 -13.67 0.16
CA ARG A 175 -1.79 -14.89 0.79
C ARG A 175 -1.82 -14.79 2.31
N ALA A 176 -0.98 -13.94 2.90
CA ALA A 176 -0.98 -13.68 4.34
C ALA A 176 -2.12 -12.75 4.79
N VAL A 177 -2.56 -11.81 3.94
CA VAL A 177 -3.62 -10.84 4.26
C VAL A 177 -4.92 -11.51 4.75
N PRO A 178 -5.49 -12.55 4.10
CA PRO A 178 -6.67 -13.24 4.62
C PRO A 178 -6.52 -13.80 6.04
N LEU A 179 -5.33 -14.30 6.40
CA LEU A 179 -5.03 -14.78 7.75
C LEU A 179 -5.08 -13.64 8.76
N PHE A 180 -4.51 -12.47 8.40
CA PHE A 180 -4.57 -11.27 9.23
C PHE A 180 -6.01 -10.75 9.40
N LEU A 181 -6.81 -10.80 8.35
CA LEU A 181 -8.21 -10.38 8.37
C LEU A 181 -9.08 -11.26 9.28
N MET A 182 -8.86 -12.58 9.29
CA MET A 182 -9.57 -13.47 10.21
C MET A 182 -9.22 -13.17 11.67
N GLY A 183 -7.93 -12.96 11.98
CA GLY A 183 -7.50 -12.59 13.33
C GLY A 183 -8.03 -11.22 13.77
N GLY A 184 -7.91 -10.21 12.91
CA GLY A 184 -8.44 -8.87 13.15
C GLY A 184 -9.96 -8.85 13.33
N GLY A 185 -10.70 -9.63 12.53
CA GLY A 185 -12.15 -9.77 12.65
C GLY A 185 -12.59 -10.44 13.95
N ALA A 186 -11.97 -11.57 14.30
CA ALA A 186 -12.27 -12.28 15.55
C ALA A 186 -12.01 -11.38 16.77
N PHE A 187 -10.88 -10.67 16.80
CA PHE A 187 -10.57 -9.73 17.88
C PHE A 187 -11.54 -8.55 17.92
N THR A 188 -11.87 -7.95 16.78
CA THR A 188 -12.82 -6.83 16.71
C THR A 188 -14.17 -7.20 17.31
N LEU A 189 -14.69 -8.38 16.96
CA LEU A 189 -15.94 -8.89 17.51
C LEU A 189 -15.84 -9.18 19.02
N PHE A 190 -14.74 -9.79 19.46
CA PHE A 190 -14.47 -10.03 20.88
C PHE A 190 -14.45 -8.72 21.66
N THR A 191 -13.69 -7.72 21.19
CA THR A 191 -13.52 -6.44 21.87
C THR A 191 -14.82 -5.63 21.93
N ILE A 192 -15.66 -5.67 20.89
CA ILE A 192 -17.01 -5.07 20.95
C ILE A 192 -17.83 -5.70 22.07
N GLY A 193 -17.86 -7.03 22.15
CA GLY A 193 -18.60 -7.74 23.19
C GLY A 193 -18.04 -7.49 24.59
N ALA A 194 -16.72 -7.58 24.74
CA ALA A 194 -16.02 -7.40 26.00
C ALA A 194 -16.14 -5.94 26.51
N LEU A 195 -15.95 -4.93 25.64
CA LEU A 195 -16.14 -3.53 26.02
C LEU A 195 -17.60 -3.19 26.29
N GLY A 196 -18.54 -3.78 25.54
CA GLY A 196 -19.97 -3.65 25.85
C GLY A 196 -20.29 -4.13 27.27
N LEU A 197 -19.70 -5.27 27.66
CA LEU A 197 -19.82 -5.80 29.02
C LEU A 197 -19.14 -4.89 30.05
N VAL A 198 -17.90 -4.47 29.82
CA VAL A 198 -17.16 -3.53 30.70
C VAL A 198 -17.95 -2.25 30.90
N GLY A 199 -18.41 -1.61 29.83
CA GLY A 199 -19.15 -0.35 29.91
C GLY A 199 -20.47 -0.47 30.67
N LEU A 200 -21.21 -1.56 30.44
CA LEU A 200 -22.43 -1.86 31.18
C LEU A 200 -22.13 -2.09 32.67
N MET A 201 -21.11 -2.89 32.98
CA MET A 201 -20.76 -3.23 34.35
C MET A 201 -20.20 -2.03 35.12
N ALA A 202 -19.42 -1.16 34.48
CA ALA A 202 -18.97 0.09 35.07
C ALA A 202 -20.14 1.00 35.41
N ALA A 203 -21.13 1.11 34.51
CA ALA A 203 -22.32 1.94 34.75
C ALA A 203 -23.20 1.40 35.88
N VAL A 204 -23.34 0.07 36.00
CA VAL A 204 -24.21 -0.57 37.00
C VAL A 204 -23.52 -0.73 38.37
N ASN A 205 -22.21 -0.98 38.39
CA ASN A 205 -21.45 -1.31 39.60
C ASN A 205 -20.23 -0.38 39.78
N PRO A 206 -20.44 0.92 40.11
CA PRO A 206 -19.37 1.84 40.47
C PRO A 206 -18.46 1.31 41.58
N GLU A 207 -19.05 0.58 42.52
CA GLU A 207 -18.42 0.18 43.77
C GLU A 207 -17.26 -0.80 43.55
N TRP A 208 -17.14 -1.45 42.39
CA TRP A 208 -16.03 -2.35 42.05
C TRP A 208 -14.67 -1.65 41.94
N ALA A 209 -14.61 -0.31 42.03
CA ALA A 209 -13.39 0.48 42.07
C ALA A 209 -12.36 0.00 43.11
N PHE A 210 -12.80 -0.62 44.22
CA PHE A 210 -11.87 -1.13 45.24
C PHE A 210 -10.94 -2.24 44.73
N LEU A 211 -11.35 -3.00 43.70
CA LEU A 211 -10.53 -4.08 43.13
C LEU A 211 -9.26 -3.57 42.45
N THR A 212 -9.32 -2.35 41.91
CA THR A 212 -8.21 -1.71 41.18
C THR A 212 -6.94 -1.67 42.04
N GLY A 213 -7.06 -1.34 43.33
CA GLY A 213 -5.90 -1.26 44.24
C GLY A 213 -5.14 -2.59 44.34
N GLY A 214 -5.87 -3.69 44.49
CA GLY A 214 -5.28 -5.03 44.58
C GLY A 214 -4.67 -5.51 43.27
N ILE A 215 -5.30 -5.22 42.13
CA ILE A 215 -4.77 -5.57 40.80
C ILE A 215 -3.46 -4.80 40.54
N VAL A 216 -3.48 -3.48 40.71
CA VAL A 216 -2.32 -2.62 40.44
C VAL A 216 -1.15 -2.98 41.35
N THR A 217 -1.42 -3.17 42.65
CA THR A 217 -0.36 -3.57 43.59
C THR A 217 0.23 -4.91 43.20
N ARG A 218 -0.60 -5.91 42.80
CA ARG A 218 -0.07 -7.19 42.30
C ARG A 218 0.91 -6.99 41.15
N LEU A 219 0.58 -6.13 40.19
CA LEU A 219 1.40 -5.88 39.01
C LEU A 219 2.74 -5.20 39.36
N GLU A 220 2.72 -4.25 40.29
CA GLU A 220 3.93 -3.62 40.82
C GLU A 220 4.82 -4.66 41.53
N LEU A 221 4.22 -5.54 42.33
CA LEU A 221 4.94 -6.56 43.11
C LEU A 221 5.57 -7.64 42.22
N THR A 222 4.93 -8.00 41.12
CA THR A 222 5.47 -8.97 40.16
C THR A 222 6.51 -8.35 39.23
N GLY A 223 6.77 -7.04 39.33
CA GLY A 223 7.67 -6.31 38.44
C GLY A 223 7.14 -6.21 37.01
N VAL A 224 5.83 -6.36 36.81
CA VAL A 224 5.17 -6.25 35.50
C VAL A 224 4.94 -4.78 35.16
N THR A 225 4.64 -3.95 36.17
CA THR A 225 4.54 -2.50 36.01
C THR A 225 5.66 -1.79 36.76
N GLU A 226 6.46 -1.01 36.03
CA GLU A 226 7.59 -0.28 36.62
C GLU A 226 7.17 1.08 37.21
N HIS A 227 6.14 1.72 36.65
CA HIS A 227 5.68 3.05 37.06
C HIS A 227 4.15 3.17 37.03
N VAL A 228 3.56 3.75 38.09
CA VAL A 228 2.12 4.00 38.19
C VAL A 228 1.86 5.48 38.45
N VAL A 229 1.02 6.09 37.62
CA VAL A 229 0.68 7.52 37.71
C VAL A 229 -0.74 7.68 38.25
N ARG A 230 -0.84 8.36 39.41
CA ARG A 230 -2.10 8.70 40.10
C ARG A 230 -2.25 10.22 40.22
N ALA A 231 -3.50 10.69 40.27
CA ALA A 231 -3.78 12.10 40.53
C ALA A 231 -3.31 12.49 41.94
N ARG A 232 -2.48 13.54 42.05
CA ARG A 232 -1.79 13.93 43.30
C ARG A 232 -2.62 14.80 44.25
N GLN A 233 -3.59 15.53 43.71
CA GLN A 233 -4.43 16.49 44.44
C GLN A 233 -5.82 16.55 43.78
N ASP A 234 -6.84 17.06 44.46
CA ASP A 234 -8.12 17.31 43.79
C ASP A 234 -7.97 18.31 42.65
N LEU A 235 -8.73 18.10 41.57
CA LEU A 235 -8.68 18.95 40.36
C LEU A 235 -8.97 20.42 40.70
N ALA A 236 -9.80 20.66 41.73
CA ALA A 236 -10.10 21.99 42.27
C ALA A 236 -8.91 22.70 42.94
N ALA A 237 -7.87 21.98 43.33
CA ALA A 237 -6.67 22.52 43.95
C ALA A 237 -5.60 22.95 42.93
N ILE A 238 -5.79 22.63 41.64
CA ILE A 238 -4.82 22.91 40.58
C ILE A 238 -5.21 24.18 39.81
N SER A 239 -4.22 24.99 39.44
CA SER A 239 -4.45 26.19 38.64
C SER A 239 -4.88 25.88 37.20
N THR A 240 -5.66 26.77 36.58
CA THR A 240 -6.12 26.64 35.18
C THR A 240 -4.97 26.45 34.19
N VAL A 241 -3.80 27.04 34.47
CA VAL A 241 -2.60 26.91 33.63
C VAL A 241 -2.09 25.47 33.61
N ILE A 242 -2.02 24.84 34.79
CA ILE A 242 -1.58 23.43 34.90
C ILE A 242 -2.62 22.51 34.28
N ILE A 243 -3.92 22.79 34.46
CA ILE A 243 -5.00 22.03 33.80
C ILE A 243 -4.83 22.09 32.27
N PHE A 244 -4.57 23.28 31.72
CA PHE A 244 -4.36 23.44 30.28
C PHE A 244 -3.09 22.72 29.80
N GLN A 245 -1.99 22.75 30.58
CA GLN A 245 -0.77 22.01 30.26
C GLN A 245 -0.99 20.50 30.26
N LEU A 246 -1.64 19.96 31.30
CA LEU A 246 -2.00 18.54 31.39
C LEU A 246 -2.96 18.13 30.27
N PHE A 247 -3.89 19.01 29.90
CA PHE A 247 -4.79 18.79 28.76
C PHE A 247 -4.01 18.65 27.45
N LEU A 248 -3.08 19.57 27.15
CA LEU A 248 -2.27 19.48 25.93
C LEU A 248 -1.33 18.26 25.94
N ARG A 249 -0.74 17.93 27.09
CA ARG A 249 0.10 16.74 27.24
C ARG A 249 -0.70 15.44 27.06
N SER A 250 -1.88 15.36 27.67
CA SER A 250 -2.82 14.25 27.49
C SER A 250 -3.24 14.13 26.02
N MET A 251 -3.58 15.25 25.36
CA MET A 251 -3.86 15.26 23.93
C MET A 251 -2.68 14.69 23.13
N SER A 252 -1.47 15.18 23.35
CA SER A 252 -0.29 14.72 22.59
C SER A 252 -0.07 13.21 22.68
N SER A 253 -0.42 12.61 23.83
CA SER A 253 -0.23 11.18 24.10
C SER A 253 -1.40 10.36 23.52
N ALA A 254 -2.63 10.83 23.74
CA ALA A 254 -3.85 10.20 23.23
C ALA A 254 -3.99 10.24 21.70
N MET A 255 -3.26 11.13 21.01
CA MET A 255 -3.22 11.20 19.54
C MET A 255 -2.84 9.86 18.91
N LEU A 256 -1.99 9.08 19.58
CA LEU A 256 -1.50 7.80 19.08
C LEU A 256 -2.60 6.85 18.63
N GLY A 257 -3.74 6.79 19.33
CA GLY A 257 -4.83 5.88 18.97
C GLY A 257 -5.50 6.16 17.63
N PHE A 258 -5.06 7.22 16.92
CA PHE A 258 -5.51 7.53 15.57
C PHE A 258 -4.49 7.16 14.48
N SER A 259 -3.36 6.53 14.81
CA SER A 259 -2.29 6.24 13.86
C SER A 259 -2.72 5.31 12.72
N GLY A 260 -3.54 4.29 13.02
CA GLY A 260 -4.05 3.34 12.00
C GLY A 260 -4.95 3.95 10.93
N TYR A 261 -5.26 5.24 11.01
CA TYR A 261 -6.09 5.95 10.04
C TYR A 261 -5.37 6.23 8.71
N GLU A 262 -4.04 6.34 8.70
CA GLU A 262 -3.26 6.48 7.46
C GLU A 262 -3.16 5.16 6.66
N VAL A 263 -3.37 4.01 7.32
CA VAL A 263 -3.31 2.70 6.66
C VAL A 263 -4.46 2.51 5.68
N ILE A 264 -5.67 3.04 5.94
CA ILE A 264 -6.86 2.83 5.08
C ILE A 264 -6.64 3.31 3.64
N PRO A 265 -6.19 4.55 3.40
CA PRO A 265 -5.91 4.99 2.04
C PRO A 265 -4.64 4.34 1.46
N ALA A 266 -3.68 3.94 2.30
CA ALA A 266 -2.48 3.24 1.85
C ALA A 266 -2.82 1.84 1.29
N SER A 267 -3.67 1.09 1.99
CA SER A 267 -4.20 -0.22 1.57
C SER A 267 -5.32 -0.11 0.52
N GLY A 268 -5.79 1.11 0.22
CA GLY A 268 -6.83 1.41 -0.77
C GLY A 268 -6.56 0.87 -2.18
N LYS A 269 -5.29 0.62 -2.55
CA LYS A 269 -4.94 -0.06 -3.83
C LYS A 269 -5.59 -1.43 -3.97
N HIS A 270 -5.80 -2.13 -2.85
CA HIS A 270 -6.40 -3.47 -2.79
C HIS A 270 -7.90 -3.45 -2.53
N ALA A 271 -8.53 -2.27 -2.38
CA ALA A 271 -9.96 -2.17 -2.09
C ALA A 271 -10.84 -2.65 -3.26
N ALA A 272 -11.99 -3.25 -2.93
CA ALA A 272 -13.02 -3.65 -3.87
C ALA A 272 -13.67 -2.43 -4.57
N ARG A 273 -14.27 -2.64 -5.74
CA ARG A 273 -14.79 -1.54 -6.58
C ARG A 273 -16.27 -1.21 -6.27
N PRO A 274 -16.67 0.08 -6.19
CA PRO A 274 -15.84 1.28 -6.38
C PRO A 274 -14.99 1.63 -5.15
N LYS A 275 -13.67 1.75 -5.34
CA LYS A 275 -12.66 1.85 -4.27
C LYS A 275 -12.90 3.01 -3.31
N TRP A 276 -13.19 4.19 -3.84
CA TRP A 276 -13.44 5.37 -3.01
C TRP A 276 -14.60 5.15 -2.03
N LYS A 277 -15.63 4.39 -2.42
CA LYS A 277 -16.81 4.16 -1.58
C LYS A 277 -16.47 3.23 -0.43
N VAL A 278 -15.70 2.18 -0.73
CA VAL A 278 -15.20 1.23 0.27
C VAL A 278 -14.33 1.98 1.29
N ILE A 279 -13.32 2.72 0.82
CA ILE A 279 -12.41 3.52 1.66
C ILE A 279 -13.19 4.55 2.48
N ASN A 280 -14.12 5.28 1.87
CA ASN A 280 -14.91 6.31 2.56
C ASN A 280 -15.81 5.74 3.67
N THR A 281 -16.36 4.55 3.44
CA THR A 281 -17.20 3.87 4.43
C THR A 281 -16.32 3.31 5.55
N ALA A 282 -15.20 2.67 5.21
CA ALA A 282 -14.22 2.16 6.16
C ALA A 282 -13.67 3.26 7.08
N LEU A 283 -13.25 4.41 6.52
CA LEU A 283 -12.84 5.60 7.29
C LEU A 283 -13.92 5.98 8.31
N THR A 284 -15.17 6.14 7.86
CA THR A 284 -16.25 6.61 8.74
C THR A 284 -16.53 5.62 9.87
N LEU A 285 -16.61 4.32 9.54
CA LEU A 285 -16.86 3.27 10.53
C LEU A 285 -15.70 3.13 11.51
N ALA A 286 -14.45 3.18 11.03
CA ALA A 286 -13.27 3.16 11.88
C ALA A 286 -13.24 4.34 12.87
N ALA A 287 -13.61 5.55 12.43
CA ALA A 287 -13.67 6.69 13.34
C ALA A 287 -14.76 6.53 14.41
N VAL A 288 -15.98 6.12 14.03
CA VAL A 288 -17.07 5.85 14.99
C VAL A 288 -16.65 4.77 15.99
N PHE A 289 -16.01 3.73 15.48
CA PHE A 289 -15.54 2.62 16.26
C PHE A 289 -14.48 3.03 17.29
N LEU A 290 -13.38 3.67 16.86
CA LEU A 290 -12.30 4.10 17.74
C LEU A 290 -12.75 5.12 18.78
N ILE A 291 -13.61 6.06 18.38
CA ILE A 291 -14.20 7.04 19.30
C ILE A 291 -15.08 6.33 20.33
N GLY A 292 -15.94 5.41 19.88
CA GLY A 292 -16.85 4.66 20.73
C GLY A 292 -16.13 3.77 21.75
N THR A 293 -15.18 2.95 21.31
CA THR A 293 -14.43 2.05 22.20
C THR A 293 -13.64 2.81 23.25
N SER A 294 -12.99 3.92 22.85
CA SER A 294 -12.18 4.74 23.76
C SER A 294 -13.01 5.51 24.77
N ILE A 295 -14.21 6.00 24.40
CA ILE A 295 -15.14 6.61 25.36
C ILE A 295 -15.54 5.59 26.43
N VAL A 296 -15.87 4.36 26.01
CA VAL A 296 -16.28 3.31 26.95
C VAL A 296 -15.14 2.94 27.90
N GLN A 297 -13.92 2.79 27.39
CA GLN A 297 -12.73 2.53 28.20
C GLN A 297 -12.44 3.68 29.18
N LEU A 298 -12.32 4.93 28.70
CA LEU A 298 -12.06 6.08 29.57
C LEU A 298 -13.16 6.27 30.64
N TYR A 299 -14.41 5.97 30.29
CA TYR A 299 -15.51 5.98 31.24
C TYR A 299 -15.35 4.90 32.31
N ALA A 300 -15.07 3.65 31.93
CA ALA A 300 -14.83 2.55 32.86
C ALA A 300 -13.61 2.82 33.75
N ALA A 301 -12.52 3.30 33.18
CA ALA A 301 -11.31 3.70 33.90
C ALA A 301 -11.58 4.82 34.92
N LYS A 302 -12.39 5.83 34.56
CA LYS A 302 -12.82 6.87 35.51
C LYS A 302 -13.65 6.27 36.65
N GLN A 303 -14.63 5.44 36.29
CA GLN A 303 -15.60 4.89 37.23
C GLN A 303 -14.96 3.94 38.25
N TRP A 304 -14.00 3.13 37.81
CA TRP A 304 -13.25 2.21 38.67
C TRP A 304 -11.91 2.77 39.16
N ASN A 305 -11.66 4.07 38.95
CA ASN A 305 -10.46 4.78 39.38
C ASN A 305 -9.14 4.09 38.96
N ILE A 306 -9.08 3.60 37.72
CA ILE A 306 -7.91 2.87 37.21
C ILE A 306 -6.78 3.85 36.90
N PRO A 307 -5.59 3.73 37.53
CA PRO A 307 -4.47 4.61 37.24
C PRO A 307 -3.78 4.25 35.93
N ALA A 308 -2.93 5.13 35.41
CA ALA A 308 -2.05 4.78 34.30
C ALA A 308 -0.91 3.90 34.81
N THR A 309 -0.75 2.71 34.24
CA THR A 309 0.23 1.69 34.65
C THR A 309 1.18 1.41 33.50
N GLU A 310 2.44 1.83 33.60
CA GLU A 310 3.42 1.57 32.55
C GLU A 310 3.74 0.07 32.47
N GLY A 311 3.58 -0.52 31.28
CA GLY A 311 3.76 -1.96 31.05
C GLY A 311 2.48 -2.80 31.12
N TYR A 312 1.34 -2.26 31.59
CA TYR A 312 0.07 -2.99 31.65
C TYR A 312 -1.10 -2.17 31.11
N SER A 313 -1.83 -2.71 30.13
CA SER A 313 -2.94 -1.99 29.51
C SER A 313 -4.10 -1.75 30.50
N THR A 314 -4.63 -0.51 30.53
CA THR A 314 -5.86 -0.16 31.28
C THR A 314 -7.02 -1.09 30.92
N LEU A 315 -7.12 -1.50 29.64
CA LEU A 315 -8.14 -2.42 29.15
C LEU A 315 -8.06 -3.80 29.84
N LEU A 316 -6.86 -4.29 30.12
CA LEU A 316 -6.68 -5.57 30.80
C LEU A 316 -7.09 -5.51 32.28
N ILE A 317 -6.91 -4.35 32.93
CA ILE A 317 -7.41 -4.12 34.30
C ILE A 317 -8.95 -4.13 34.29
N GLU A 318 -9.57 -3.47 33.32
CA GLU A 318 -11.03 -3.49 33.13
C GLU A 318 -11.56 -4.92 32.91
N TYR A 319 -10.88 -5.70 32.06
CA TYR A 319 -11.22 -7.10 31.82
C TYR A 319 -11.05 -7.96 33.07
N GLU A 320 -10.05 -7.70 33.89
CA GLU A 320 -9.81 -8.45 35.11
C GLU A 320 -10.87 -8.20 36.17
N ILE A 321 -11.30 -6.95 36.33
CA ILE A 321 -12.42 -6.59 37.22
C ILE A 321 -13.68 -7.37 36.82
N VAL A 322 -14.03 -7.35 35.54
CA VAL A 322 -15.21 -8.07 35.02
C VAL A 322 -15.03 -9.59 35.12
N ALA A 323 -13.83 -10.10 34.84
CA ALA A 323 -13.51 -11.52 34.92
C ALA A 323 -13.67 -12.06 36.34
N ALA A 324 -13.19 -11.31 37.36
CA ALA A 324 -13.30 -11.71 38.75
C ALA A 324 -14.74 -11.61 39.27
N GLN A 325 -15.46 -10.53 38.93
CA GLN A 325 -16.79 -10.24 39.48
C GLN A 325 -17.94 -10.94 38.76
N THR A 326 -17.96 -10.90 37.43
CA THR A 326 -19.10 -11.39 36.64
C THR A 326 -18.91 -12.84 36.19
N LEU A 327 -17.67 -13.20 35.81
CA LEU A 327 -17.34 -14.53 35.28
C LEU A 327 -16.63 -15.43 36.30
N GLY A 328 -16.31 -14.88 37.46
CA GLY A 328 -15.64 -15.54 38.58
C GLY A 328 -16.60 -15.77 39.75
N LYS A 329 -16.02 -15.99 40.93
CA LYS A 329 -16.79 -16.20 42.17
C LYS A 329 -17.24 -14.88 42.84
N GLY A 330 -16.81 -13.74 42.31
CA GLY A 330 -17.01 -12.44 42.94
C GLY A 330 -16.07 -12.20 44.12
N VAL A 331 -15.72 -10.94 44.35
CA VAL A 331 -14.94 -10.50 45.51
C VAL A 331 -15.71 -9.36 46.17
N SER A 332 -16.00 -9.48 47.46
CA SER A 332 -16.54 -8.36 48.25
C SER A 332 -15.44 -7.85 49.19
N PRO A 333 -15.48 -6.57 49.60
CA PRO A 333 -14.53 -6.04 50.59
C PRO A 333 -14.51 -6.84 51.89
N GLU A 334 -15.65 -7.42 52.27
CA GLU A 334 -15.83 -8.24 53.47
C GLU A 334 -15.11 -9.59 53.40
N ASN A 335 -14.88 -10.11 52.19
CA ASN A 335 -14.20 -11.39 51.97
C ASN A 335 -12.67 -11.24 51.97
N VAL A 336 -12.14 -10.02 52.00
CA VAL A 336 -10.70 -9.75 52.01
C VAL A 336 -10.17 -9.85 53.44
N GLN A 337 -9.71 -11.04 53.83
CA GLN A 337 -9.08 -11.26 55.12
C GLN A 337 -7.56 -11.13 55.03
N VAL A 338 -7.01 -10.12 55.71
CA VAL A 338 -5.56 -9.90 55.83
C VAL A 338 -4.97 -10.94 56.77
N THR A 339 -4.05 -11.75 56.27
CA THR A 339 -3.35 -12.77 57.06
C THR A 339 -2.04 -12.25 57.65
N ASN A 340 -1.48 -12.98 58.62
CA ASN A 340 -0.15 -12.68 59.13
C ASN A 340 0.96 -12.86 58.08
N ALA A 341 0.72 -13.67 57.04
CA ALA A 341 1.65 -13.82 55.93
C ALA A 341 1.68 -12.54 55.08
N ASP A 342 0.51 -11.98 54.75
CA ASP A 342 0.39 -10.74 53.97
C ASP A 342 1.09 -9.55 54.66
N ARG A 343 0.94 -9.44 55.99
CA ARG A 343 1.64 -8.44 56.79
C ARG A 343 3.15 -8.63 56.81
N ARG A 344 3.65 -9.87 56.81
CA ARG A 344 5.10 -10.16 56.74
C ARG A 344 5.65 -9.78 55.37
N THR A 345 4.95 -10.13 54.29
CA THR A 345 5.33 -9.77 52.92
C THR A 345 5.41 -8.25 52.76
N ALA A 346 4.41 -7.51 53.24
CA ALA A 346 4.42 -6.05 53.24
C ALA A 346 5.59 -5.46 54.06
N LYS A 347 5.92 -6.05 55.22
CA LYS A 347 7.09 -5.63 56.02
C LYS A 347 8.42 -5.85 55.30
N VAL A 348 8.57 -7.00 54.62
CA VAL A 348 9.77 -7.29 53.82
C VAL A 348 9.91 -6.26 52.69
N MET A 349 8.80 -5.90 52.04
CA MET A 349 8.80 -4.89 50.98
C MET A 349 9.22 -3.51 51.48
N TYR A 350 8.67 -3.08 52.63
CA TYR A 350 9.08 -1.83 53.27
C TYR A 350 10.59 -1.79 53.56
N ALA A 351 11.15 -2.90 54.05
CA ALA A 351 12.57 -3.02 54.34
C ALA A 351 13.47 -2.97 53.08
N THR A 352 12.93 -3.29 51.90
CA THR A 352 13.67 -3.24 50.63
C THR A 352 13.56 -1.91 49.87
N LEU A 353 12.61 -1.02 50.23
CA LEU A 353 12.45 0.31 49.63
C LEU A 353 13.74 1.16 49.61
N PRO A 354 14.55 1.22 50.69
CA PRO A 354 15.78 2.02 50.70
C PRO A 354 16.83 1.52 49.71
N VAL A 355 16.91 0.20 49.50
CA VAL A 355 17.85 -0.43 48.57
C VAL A 355 17.43 -0.15 47.12
N GLN A 356 16.14 -0.21 46.82
CA GLN A 356 15.61 0.12 45.50
C GLN A 356 15.77 1.61 45.16
N GLN A 357 15.58 2.50 46.13
CA GLN A 357 15.84 3.94 45.95
C GLN A 357 17.32 4.22 45.66
N ALA A 358 18.24 3.62 46.42
CA ALA A 358 19.68 3.76 46.19
C ALA A 358 20.10 3.24 44.80
N GLN A 359 19.48 2.15 44.34
CA GLN A 359 19.77 1.54 43.03
C GLN A 359 19.22 2.37 41.87
N ARG A 360 18.07 3.06 42.04
CA ARG A 360 17.50 4.02 41.08
C ARG A 360 18.32 5.32 40.98
N GLU A 361 18.87 5.79 42.10
CA GLU A 361 19.79 6.95 42.10
C GLU A 361 21.11 6.66 41.38
N LEU A 362 21.62 5.43 41.50
CA LEU A 362 22.84 4.97 40.83
C LEU A 362 22.69 4.83 39.30
N THR A 363 21.48 4.58 38.78
CA THR A 363 21.21 4.47 37.33
C THR A 363 20.84 5.80 36.68
N GLY A 364 21.01 6.93 37.39
CA GLY A 364 20.85 8.28 36.82
C GLY A 364 19.40 8.74 36.63
N HIS A 365 18.42 8.03 37.19
CA HIS A 365 17.03 8.49 37.23
C HIS A 365 16.92 9.51 38.38
N THR A 366 16.69 10.78 38.06
CA THR A 366 16.46 11.81 39.09
C THR A 366 15.27 11.41 39.96
N ALA A 367 15.53 11.14 41.23
CA ALA A 367 14.53 10.85 42.25
C ALA A 367 13.63 12.08 42.46
N VAL A 368 12.58 12.21 41.64
CA VAL A 368 11.37 12.89 42.11
C VAL A 368 10.72 11.89 43.07
N PRO A 369 10.39 12.25 44.32
CA PRO A 369 9.76 11.32 45.25
C PRO A 369 8.36 11.00 44.72
N SER A 370 8.21 9.89 43.98
CA SER A 370 6.95 9.51 43.35
C SER A 370 6.18 8.43 44.10
N ASP A 371 6.76 7.79 45.10
CA ASP A 371 6.06 6.75 45.85
C ASP A 371 5.42 7.38 47.09
N GLU A 372 4.13 7.72 47.02
CA GLU A 372 3.30 8.08 48.20
C GLU A 372 3.43 7.03 49.31
N LEU A 373 3.59 5.77 48.90
CA LEU A 373 3.91 4.63 49.74
C LEU A 373 5.21 4.80 50.54
N ALA A 374 6.25 5.43 49.97
CA ALA A 374 7.52 5.67 50.65
C ALA A 374 7.45 6.82 51.68
N LEU A 375 6.40 7.65 51.62
CA LEU A 375 6.13 8.72 52.58
C LEU A 375 5.27 8.26 53.77
N LEU A 376 4.68 7.06 53.70
CA LEU A 376 3.89 6.48 54.77
C LEU A 376 4.79 6.00 55.92
N SER A 377 4.28 6.09 57.15
CA SER A 377 4.89 5.38 58.28
C SER A 377 4.89 3.87 58.03
N GLU A 378 5.85 3.13 58.60
CA GLU A 378 5.92 1.67 58.45
C GLU A 378 4.57 0.99 58.73
N GLU A 379 3.87 1.42 59.79
CA GLU A 379 2.56 0.87 60.14
C GLU A 379 1.49 1.16 59.08
N ALA A 380 1.43 2.38 58.55
CA ALA A 380 0.47 2.76 57.52
C ALA A 380 0.76 2.06 56.18
N TYR A 381 2.03 1.94 55.80
CA TYR A 381 2.45 1.18 54.62
C TYR A 381 2.08 -0.30 54.76
N VAL A 382 2.44 -0.93 55.87
CA VAL A 382 2.17 -2.36 56.10
C VAL A 382 0.66 -2.60 56.11
N GLN A 383 -0.14 -1.71 56.69
CA GLN A 383 -1.59 -1.86 56.72
C GLN A 383 -2.21 -1.77 55.32
N LEU A 384 -1.82 -0.78 54.52
CA LEU A 384 -2.32 -0.57 53.16
C LEU A 384 -1.89 -1.71 52.22
N VAL A 385 -0.59 -1.98 52.16
CA VAL A 385 -0.03 -2.98 51.24
C VAL A 385 -0.44 -4.41 51.64
N SER A 386 -0.59 -4.71 52.93
CA SER A 386 -1.10 -6.04 53.32
C SER A 386 -2.57 -6.25 52.97
N TYR A 387 -3.38 -5.19 52.93
CA TYR A 387 -4.74 -5.26 52.40
C TYR A 387 -4.73 -5.51 50.89
N ASP A 388 -3.90 -4.78 50.14
CA ASP A 388 -3.79 -4.96 48.69
C ASP A 388 -3.26 -6.35 48.30
N ILE A 389 -2.29 -6.88 49.06
CA ILE A 389 -1.81 -8.27 48.92
C ILE A 389 -2.95 -9.27 49.19
N ALA A 390 -3.70 -9.08 50.27
CA ALA A 390 -4.83 -9.96 50.60
C ALA A 390 -5.94 -9.88 49.54
N LEU A 391 -6.20 -8.70 48.98
CA LEU A 391 -7.16 -8.48 47.90
C LEU A 391 -6.69 -9.15 46.60
N SER A 392 -5.41 -9.01 46.25
CA SER A 392 -4.78 -9.71 45.13
C SER A 392 -4.90 -11.24 45.26
N ARG A 393 -4.71 -11.78 46.47
CA ARG A 393 -4.93 -13.20 46.75
C ARG A 393 -6.40 -13.59 46.56
N ALA A 394 -7.33 -12.81 47.10
CA ALA A 394 -8.77 -13.05 46.95
C ALA A 394 -9.22 -13.00 45.48
N LEU A 395 -8.67 -12.08 44.68
CA LEU A 395 -8.89 -11.98 43.24
C LEU A 395 -8.42 -13.26 42.51
N ASN A 396 -7.20 -13.73 42.81
CA ASN A 396 -6.70 -14.97 42.22
C ASN A 396 -7.59 -16.17 42.62
N GLU A 397 -7.97 -16.30 43.89
CA GLU A 397 -8.86 -17.37 44.38
C GLU A 397 -10.27 -17.33 43.73
N ALA A 398 -10.77 -16.12 43.46
CA ALA A 398 -12.06 -15.90 42.80
C ALA A 398 -12.03 -16.28 41.32
N MET A 399 -10.86 -16.20 40.67
CA MET A 399 -10.68 -16.54 39.25
C MET A 399 -10.31 -18.00 39.02
N VAL A 400 -9.55 -18.64 39.90
CA VAL A 400 -9.04 -20.01 39.68
C VAL A 400 -10.18 -21.00 39.43
N GLY A 401 -10.10 -21.69 38.27
CA GLY A 401 -11.04 -22.72 37.85
C GLY A 401 -12.40 -22.19 37.39
N THR A 402 -12.50 -20.88 37.13
CA THR A 402 -13.74 -20.22 36.67
C THR A 402 -13.66 -19.82 35.20
N PRO A 403 -14.80 -19.56 34.53
CA PRO A 403 -14.82 -18.95 33.21
C PRO A 403 -14.06 -17.62 33.13
N GLY A 404 -13.95 -16.86 34.23
CA GLY A 404 -13.20 -15.61 34.29
C GLY A 404 -11.70 -15.77 34.00
N GLN A 405 -11.07 -16.83 34.51
CA GLN A 405 -9.67 -17.14 34.20
C GLN A 405 -9.49 -17.44 32.71
N THR A 406 -10.36 -18.26 32.12
CA THR A 406 -10.33 -18.57 30.69
C THR A 406 -10.55 -17.31 29.86
N PHE A 407 -11.48 -16.44 30.25
CA PHE A 407 -11.74 -15.17 29.58
C PHE A 407 -10.49 -14.28 29.55
N LEU A 408 -9.78 -14.11 30.68
CA LEU A 408 -8.56 -13.31 30.73
C LEU A 408 -7.43 -13.89 29.89
N VAL A 409 -7.22 -15.22 29.93
CA VAL A 409 -6.20 -15.88 29.11
C VAL A 409 -6.51 -15.70 27.63
N VAL A 410 -7.78 -15.86 27.23
CA VAL A 410 -8.22 -15.63 25.84
C VAL A 410 -8.06 -14.16 25.45
N ALA A 411 -8.46 -13.22 26.31
CA ALA A 411 -8.32 -11.78 26.05
C ALA A 411 -6.85 -11.38 25.87
N GLY A 412 -5.97 -11.80 26.79
CA GLY A 412 -4.53 -11.54 26.72
C GLY A 412 -3.87 -12.19 25.50
N THR A 413 -4.21 -13.45 25.18
CA THR A 413 -3.68 -14.14 24.01
C THR A 413 -4.13 -13.47 22.72
N LEU A 414 -5.41 -13.11 22.60
CA LEU A 414 -5.93 -12.41 21.43
C LEU A 414 -5.33 -11.01 21.30
N LEU A 415 -5.08 -10.32 22.42
CA LEU A 415 -4.39 -9.04 22.43
C LEU A 415 -2.93 -9.19 21.97
N ALA A 416 -2.20 -10.21 22.42
CA ALA A 416 -0.85 -10.47 21.91
C ALA A 416 -0.88 -10.78 20.40
N ILE A 417 -1.80 -11.63 19.94
CA ILE A 417 -1.95 -11.95 18.51
C ILE A 417 -2.23 -10.69 17.70
N ILE A 418 -3.18 -9.84 18.12
CA ILE A 418 -3.53 -8.65 17.33
C ILE A 418 -2.35 -7.65 17.24
N LEU A 419 -1.57 -7.52 18.32
CA LEU A 419 -0.33 -6.75 18.33
C LEU A 419 0.67 -7.30 17.30
N LEU A 420 0.80 -8.62 17.18
CA LEU A 420 1.63 -9.23 16.12
C LEU A 420 1.07 -8.97 14.72
N LEU A 421 -0.25 -9.02 14.54
CA LEU A 421 -0.88 -8.76 13.25
C LEU A 421 -0.74 -7.30 12.80
N ALA A 422 -0.72 -6.34 13.74
CA ALA A 422 -0.49 -4.92 13.45
C ALA A 422 0.87 -4.69 12.75
N GLN A 423 1.89 -5.49 13.09
CA GLN A 423 3.19 -5.47 12.40
C GLN A 423 3.05 -5.77 10.90
N GLY A 424 2.09 -6.63 10.53
CA GLY A 424 1.77 -6.94 9.14
C GLY A 424 1.39 -5.69 8.35
N GLY A 425 0.65 -4.76 8.96
CA GLY A 425 0.33 -3.45 8.38
C GLY A 425 1.58 -2.60 8.14
N GLY A 426 2.47 -2.52 9.13
CA GLY A 426 3.77 -1.82 9.00
C GLY A 426 4.65 -2.38 7.89
N TYR A 427 4.80 -3.71 7.82
CA TYR A 427 5.60 -4.38 6.79
C TYR A 427 5.01 -4.19 5.38
N VAL A 428 3.73 -4.49 5.20
CA VAL A 428 3.08 -4.44 3.87
C VAL A 428 2.90 -3.00 3.41
N GLY A 429 2.48 -2.10 4.31
CA GLY A 429 2.34 -0.67 4.03
C GLY A 429 3.69 -0.03 3.71
N GLY A 430 4.71 -0.25 4.54
CA GLY A 430 6.04 0.30 4.34
C GLY A 430 6.69 -0.20 3.04
N ALA A 431 6.55 -1.49 2.72
CA ALA A 431 7.03 -2.05 1.47
C ALA A 431 6.30 -1.47 0.25
N ALA A 432 4.98 -1.24 0.33
CA ALA A 432 4.21 -0.62 -0.73
C ALA A 432 4.66 0.82 -1.01
N VAL A 433 4.96 1.60 0.04
CA VAL A 433 5.49 2.96 -0.10
C VAL A 433 6.90 2.95 -0.68
N ALA A 434 7.76 2.02 -0.26
CA ALA A 434 9.08 1.84 -0.85
C ALA A 434 9.00 1.46 -2.33
N ALA A 435 8.07 0.60 -2.72
CA ALA A 435 7.81 0.23 -4.12
C ALA A 435 7.33 1.43 -4.94
N ASN A 436 6.44 2.26 -4.41
CA ASN A 436 6.00 3.51 -5.06
C ASN A 436 7.14 4.51 -5.21
N ALA A 437 7.97 4.69 -4.18
CA ALA A 437 9.16 5.53 -4.23
C ALA A 437 10.19 5.00 -5.26
N ALA A 438 10.33 3.68 -5.38
CA ALA A 438 11.14 3.06 -6.42
C ALA A 438 10.57 3.29 -7.82
N ARG A 439 9.25 3.26 -8.00
CA ARG A 439 8.59 3.60 -9.27
C ARG A 439 8.75 5.07 -9.65
N LEU A 440 8.79 5.98 -8.67
CA LEU A 440 9.11 7.40 -8.86
C LEU A 440 10.60 7.66 -9.09
N GLY A 441 11.45 6.62 -9.07
CA GLY A 441 12.88 6.77 -9.27
C GLY A 441 13.65 7.27 -8.05
N ARG A 442 13.01 7.35 -6.87
CA ARG A 442 13.61 7.86 -5.62
C ARG A 442 14.39 6.81 -4.83
N LEU A 443 14.03 5.53 -5.04
CA LEU A 443 14.71 4.39 -4.45
C LEU A 443 15.24 3.44 -5.54
N PRO A 444 16.17 2.53 -5.20
CA PRO A 444 16.59 1.47 -6.08
C PRO A 444 15.45 0.62 -6.64
N GLY A 445 15.59 0.17 -7.90
CA GLY A 445 14.53 -0.57 -8.60
C GLY A 445 14.14 -1.90 -7.94
N PHE A 446 15.04 -2.52 -7.17
CA PHE A 446 14.74 -3.77 -6.46
C PHE A 446 13.70 -3.60 -5.33
N PHE A 447 13.50 -2.38 -4.81
CA PHE A 447 12.40 -2.09 -3.88
C PHE A 447 11.02 -2.20 -4.52
N GLY A 448 10.93 -2.35 -5.86
CA GLY A 448 9.69 -2.74 -6.53
C GLY A 448 9.22 -4.15 -6.18
N ASN A 449 10.07 -4.98 -5.57
CA ASN A 449 9.68 -6.27 -5.00
C ASN A 449 9.38 -6.12 -3.51
N ASP A 450 8.11 -6.30 -3.12
CA ASP A 450 7.63 -6.16 -1.75
C ASP A 450 8.44 -7.00 -0.75
N HIS A 451 8.92 -8.20 -1.13
CA HIS A 451 9.72 -9.07 -0.25
C HIS A 451 11.02 -8.40 0.21
N ILE A 452 11.68 -7.65 -0.67
CA ILE A 452 12.92 -6.93 -0.32
C ILE A 452 12.59 -5.73 0.57
N GLY A 453 11.51 -5.02 0.29
CA GLY A 453 11.04 -3.93 1.14
C GLY A 453 10.79 -4.40 2.58
N ILE A 454 10.07 -5.52 2.74
CA ILE A 454 9.78 -6.14 4.04
C ILE A 454 11.07 -6.52 4.79
N ALA A 455 12.02 -7.16 4.10
CA ALA A 455 13.29 -7.56 4.72
C ALA A 455 14.14 -6.36 5.17
N VAL A 456 14.17 -5.26 4.40
CA VAL A 456 14.89 -4.04 4.77
C VAL A 456 14.25 -3.37 5.98
N ILE A 457 12.93 -3.25 6.01
CA ILE A 457 12.20 -2.67 7.14
C ILE A 457 12.48 -3.49 8.41
N TRP A 458 12.38 -4.83 8.33
CA TRP A 458 12.73 -5.71 9.45
C TRP A 458 14.17 -5.50 9.91
N GLY A 459 15.13 -5.42 8.98
CA GLY A 459 16.54 -5.22 9.33
C GLY A 459 16.77 -3.92 10.11
N VAL A 460 16.09 -2.84 9.73
CA VAL A 460 16.13 -1.57 10.47
C VAL A 460 15.45 -1.71 11.83
N SER A 461 14.24 -2.28 11.88
CA SER A 461 13.50 -2.49 13.14
C SER A 461 14.28 -3.36 14.13
N ALA A 462 14.88 -4.47 13.68
CA ALA A 462 15.66 -5.38 14.52
C ALA A 462 16.88 -4.70 15.16
N VAL A 463 17.54 -3.77 14.45
CA VAL A 463 18.63 -2.96 15.02
C VAL A 463 18.13 -1.96 16.05
N LEU A 464 16.92 -1.42 15.87
CA LEU A 464 16.35 -0.37 16.72
C LEU A 464 15.63 -0.90 17.97
N ILE A 465 15.02 -2.10 17.93
CA ILE A 465 14.35 -2.73 19.09
C ILE A 465 15.23 -2.76 20.36
N PRO A 466 16.51 -3.19 20.33
CA PRO A 466 17.33 -3.23 21.55
C PRO A 466 17.75 -1.84 22.07
N ILE A 467 17.69 -0.82 21.21
CA ILE A 467 17.99 0.59 21.53
C ILE A 467 16.76 1.26 22.14
N ILE A 468 15.58 1.03 21.55
CA ILE A 468 14.33 1.65 21.94
C ILE A 468 13.54 0.67 22.83
N ARG A 469 13.78 0.72 24.14
CA ARG A 469 13.30 -0.30 25.10
C ARG A 469 11.92 -0.03 25.70
N GLU A 470 11.40 1.18 25.50
CA GLU A 470 10.18 1.66 26.17
C GLU A 470 9.17 2.20 25.16
N VAL A 471 7.91 1.79 25.32
CA VAL A 471 6.79 2.20 24.45
C VAL A 471 6.56 3.72 24.53
N VAL A 472 6.74 4.32 25.72
CA VAL A 472 6.53 5.77 25.95
C VAL A 472 7.52 6.64 25.18
N VAL A 473 8.76 6.15 24.99
CA VAL A 473 9.76 6.83 24.17
C VAL A 473 9.36 6.77 22.70
N VAL A 474 8.90 5.61 22.22
CA VAL A 474 8.51 5.41 20.81
C VAL A 474 7.26 6.21 20.46
N GLU A 475 6.35 6.39 21.41
CA GLU A 475 5.10 7.14 21.25
C GLU A 475 5.36 8.51 20.63
N ALA A 476 6.32 9.25 21.19
CA ALA A 476 6.58 10.61 20.77
C ALA A 476 7.03 10.64 19.30
N TYR A 477 7.88 9.69 18.91
CA TYR A 477 8.39 9.57 17.54
C TYR A 477 7.31 9.18 16.55
N TYR A 478 6.47 8.21 16.94
CA TYR A 478 5.41 7.67 16.12
C TYR A 478 4.31 8.70 15.86
N ALA A 479 3.94 9.50 16.88
CA ALA A 479 2.93 10.55 16.75
C ALA A 479 3.24 11.59 15.67
N PHE A 480 4.51 11.98 15.51
CA PHE A 480 4.90 12.94 14.47
C PHE A 480 4.78 12.36 13.06
N GLY A 481 4.96 11.05 12.86
CA GLY A 481 4.84 10.37 11.57
C GLY A 481 3.45 10.57 10.96
N PHE A 482 2.43 9.98 11.58
CA PHE A 482 1.07 10.02 11.05
C PHE A 482 0.42 11.41 11.13
N VAL A 483 0.71 12.26 12.15
CA VAL A 483 0.15 13.62 12.19
C VAL A 483 0.71 14.48 11.05
N SER A 484 1.97 14.27 10.67
CA SER A 484 2.54 14.91 9.48
C SER A 484 1.85 14.43 8.21
N ALA A 485 1.51 13.16 8.10
CA ALA A 485 0.71 12.66 6.99
C ALA A 485 -0.70 13.26 6.94
N PHE A 486 -1.35 13.45 8.09
CA PHE A 486 -2.63 14.16 8.19
C PHE A 486 -2.53 15.58 7.66
N ALA A 487 -1.46 16.28 8.03
CA ALA A 487 -1.15 17.63 7.54
C ALA A 487 -0.92 17.64 6.03
N ILE A 488 -0.08 16.74 5.50
CA ILE A 488 0.25 16.64 4.07
C ILE A 488 -1.00 16.33 3.24
N THR A 489 -1.78 15.32 3.63
CA THR A 489 -3.02 14.93 2.94
C THR A 489 -4.03 16.07 2.93
N SER A 490 -4.26 16.71 4.08
CA SER A 490 -5.25 17.79 4.19
C SER A 490 -4.86 19.02 3.38
N THR A 491 -3.59 19.42 3.44
CA THR A 491 -3.03 20.53 2.66
C THR A 491 -3.11 20.25 1.16
N THR A 492 -2.86 19.01 0.75
CA THR A 492 -2.94 18.58 -0.66
C THR A 492 -4.37 18.67 -1.19
N VAL A 493 -5.36 18.20 -0.41
CA VAL A 493 -6.78 18.30 -0.77
C VAL A 493 -7.25 19.74 -0.83
N PHE A 494 -6.81 20.60 0.10
CA PHE A 494 -7.15 22.02 0.09
C PHE A 494 -6.63 22.74 -1.16
N PHE A 495 -5.39 22.46 -1.54
CA PHE A 495 -4.72 23.06 -2.71
C PHE A 495 -4.80 22.20 -3.98
N VAL A 496 -5.77 21.29 -4.06
CA VAL A 496 -5.96 20.41 -5.22
C VAL A 496 -5.94 21.19 -6.54
N ARG A 497 -5.21 20.66 -7.51
CA ARG A 497 -5.05 21.28 -8.82
C ARG A 497 -6.35 21.22 -9.64
N PRO A 498 -6.59 22.17 -10.55
CA PRO A 498 -7.79 22.18 -11.40
C PRO A 498 -7.96 20.92 -12.25
N ASP A 499 -6.87 20.36 -12.79
CA ASP A 499 -6.97 19.22 -13.73
C ASP A 499 -7.43 17.93 -13.05
N ALA A 500 -7.00 17.71 -11.80
CA ALA A 500 -7.47 16.57 -11.00
C ALA A 500 -8.97 16.66 -10.66
N LEU A 501 -9.53 17.87 -10.58
CA LEU A 501 -10.97 18.06 -10.40
C LEU A 501 -11.73 17.74 -11.70
N ARG A 502 -11.20 18.18 -12.85
CA ARG A 502 -11.83 17.95 -14.16
C ARG A 502 -11.88 16.47 -14.55
N GLU A 503 -10.88 15.68 -14.13
CA GLU A 503 -10.89 14.20 -14.31
C GLU A 503 -12.10 13.53 -13.67
N HIS A 504 -12.71 14.15 -12.65
CA HIS A 504 -13.92 13.69 -11.96
C HIS A 504 -15.15 14.54 -12.28
N GLU A 505 -15.15 15.23 -13.43
CA GLU A 505 -16.27 16.09 -13.87
C GLU A 505 -16.59 17.24 -12.90
N ILE A 506 -15.66 17.63 -12.02
CA ILE A 506 -15.83 18.76 -11.11
C ILE A 506 -15.23 20.01 -11.74
N GLU A 507 -16.09 20.97 -12.08
CA GLU A 507 -15.62 22.27 -12.59
C GLU A 507 -14.84 23.06 -11.53
N PRO A 508 -13.62 23.54 -11.82
CA PRO A 508 -12.86 24.39 -10.89
C PRO A 508 -13.65 25.65 -10.51
N GLY A 509 -13.82 25.89 -9.21
CA GLY A 509 -14.56 27.05 -8.69
C GLY A 509 -16.06 26.83 -8.47
N SER A 510 -16.60 25.68 -8.90
CA SER A 510 -17.96 25.23 -8.61
C SER A 510 -18.26 25.09 -7.11
N ALA A 511 -19.53 24.94 -6.75
CA ALA A 511 -19.94 24.71 -5.36
C ALA A 511 -19.41 23.38 -4.81
N GLU A 512 -19.28 22.38 -5.69
CA GLU A 512 -18.71 21.05 -5.49
C GLU A 512 -17.21 21.16 -5.19
N ALA A 513 -16.45 21.85 -6.05
CA ALA A 513 -15.02 22.11 -5.83
C ALA A 513 -14.77 22.87 -4.51
N LYS A 514 -15.60 23.85 -4.18
CA LYS A 514 -15.53 24.57 -2.90
C LYS A 514 -15.83 23.65 -1.71
N SER A 515 -16.75 22.70 -1.84
CA SER A 515 -17.05 21.74 -0.77
C SER A 515 -15.89 20.77 -0.53
N LEU A 516 -15.27 20.27 -1.61
CA LEU A 516 -14.10 19.40 -1.54
C LEU A 516 -12.93 20.12 -0.88
N ARG A 517 -12.62 21.35 -1.30
CA ARG A 517 -11.58 22.17 -0.66
C ARG A 517 -11.92 22.51 0.79
N PHE A 518 -13.18 22.76 1.12
CA PHE A 518 -13.59 22.99 2.51
C PHE A 518 -13.37 21.76 3.40
N ALA A 519 -13.49 20.54 2.86
CA ALA A 519 -13.08 19.33 3.58
C ALA A 519 -11.57 19.34 3.87
N GLY A 520 -10.73 19.67 2.88
CA GLY A 520 -9.29 19.86 3.07
C GLY A 520 -8.93 20.95 4.09
N LEU A 521 -9.63 22.08 4.09
CA LEU A 521 -9.43 23.17 5.05
C LEU A 521 -9.67 22.72 6.49
N ARG A 522 -10.76 22.00 6.74
CA ARG A 522 -11.07 21.47 8.08
C ARG A 522 -10.01 20.47 8.55
N GLY A 523 -9.56 19.59 7.65
CA GLY A 523 -8.45 18.68 7.93
C GLY A 523 -7.15 19.43 8.23
N MET A 524 -6.86 20.51 7.51
CA MET A 524 -5.66 21.31 7.70
C MET A 524 -5.67 22.00 9.06
N ILE A 525 -6.79 22.62 9.45
CA ILE A 525 -6.94 23.23 10.78
C ILE A 525 -6.74 22.19 11.89
N ALA A 526 -7.38 21.03 11.77
CA ALA A 526 -7.28 19.96 12.76
C ALA A 526 -5.85 19.40 12.87
N SER A 527 -5.25 19.01 11.75
CA SER A 527 -3.89 18.43 11.72
C SER A 527 -2.81 19.42 12.13
N TYR A 528 -2.92 20.70 11.75
CA TYR A 528 -1.92 21.71 12.13
C TYR A 528 -2.03 22.05 13.61
N PHE A 529 -3.25 22.04 14.17
CA PHE A 529 -3.44 22.15 15.62
C PHE A 529 -2.78 20.97 16.33
N MET A 530 -3.02 19.73 15.88
CA MET A 530 -2.40 18.53 16.45
C MET A 530 -0.86 18.61 16.37
N LEU A 531 -0.32 19.04 15.22
CA LEU A 531 1.11 19.20 15.03
C LEU A 531 1.70 20.25 15.97
N LEU A 532 1.01 21.38 16.18
CA LEU A 532 1.43 22.41 17.14
C LEU A 532 1.48 21.85 18.57
N VAL A 533 0.49 21.05 18.97
CA VAL A 533 0.48 20.37 20.26
C VAL A 533 1.66 19.41 20.38
N LEU A 534 1.96 18.60 19.35
CA LEU A 534 3.12 17.71 19.37
C LEU A 534 4.44 18.48 19.48
N VAL A 535 4.62 19.54 18.69
CA VAL A 535 5.85 20.36 18.72
C VAL A 535 6.07 20.98 20.10
N THR A 536 5.01 21.41 20.78
CA THR A 536 5.11 22.05 22.10
C THR A 536 5.25 21.05 23.25
N GLN A 537 4.62 19.87 23.16
CA GLN A 537 4.60 18.90 24.27
C GLN A 537 5.65 17.79 24.14
N LYS A 538 6.14 17.51 22.93
CA LYS A 538 7.09 16.42 22.63
C LYS A 538 8.31 16.96 21.86
N THR A 539 8.78 18.17 22.21
CA THR A 539 9.90 18.85 21.54
C THR A 539 11.18 18.01 21.52
N GLU A 540 11.43 17.20 22.54
CA GLU A 540 12.63 16.35 22.65
C GLU A 540 12.71 15.27 21.56
N ALA A 541 11.56 14.83 21.04
CA ALA A 541 11.53 13.87 19.93
C ALA A 541 11.83 14.52 18.58
N LEU A 542 11.58 15.83 18.45
CA LEU A 542 11.64 16.55 17.18
C LEU A 542 13.02 16.51 16.50
N PRO A 543 14.16 16.71 17.19
CA PRO A 543 15.48 16.63 16.57
C PRO A 543 15.76 15.28 15.91
N ALA A 544 15.38 14.17 16.56
CA ALA A 544 15.63 12.84 16.02
C ALA A 544 14.76 12.59 14.77
N ILE A 545 13.49 12.99 14.79
CA ILE A 545 12.59 12.85 13.62
C ILE A 545 13.09 13.69 12.46
N ILE A 546 13.51 14.93 12.72
CA ILE A 546 14.08 15.80 11.70
C ILE A 546 15.34 15.15 11.12
N LEU A 547 16.24 14.63 11.97
CA LEU A 547 17.48 14.00 11.51
C LEU A 547 17.21 12.75 10.66
N PHE A 548 16.37 11.83 11.13
CA PHE A 548 16.02 10.61 10.40
C PHE A 548 15.25 10.92 9.12
N GLY A 549 14.23 11.78 9.20
CA GLY A 549 13.45 12.21 8.05
C GLY A 549 14.30 12.93 7.01
N ALA A 550 15.23 13.79 7.43
CA ALA A 550 16.18 14.45 6.55
C ALA A 550 17.16 13.45 5.94
N ALA A 551 17.70 12.49 6.71
CA ALA A 551 18.62 11.48 6.19
C ALA A 551 17.97 10.61 5.10
N ILE A 552 16.75 10.12 5.32
CA ILE A 552 15.99 9.34 4.34
C ILE A 552 15.67 10.21 3.11
N THR A 553 15.28 11.46 3.31
CA THR A 553 14.98 12.39 2.21
C THR A 553 16.22 12.72 1.38
N VAL A 554 17.36 12.96 2.03
CA VAL A 554 18.66 13.19 1.36
C VAL A 554 19.06 11.95 0.58
N PHE A 555 18.93 10.75 1.16
CA PHE A 555 19.20 9.50 0.45
C PHE A 555 18.34 9.37 -0.81
N GLN A 556 17.03 9.65 -0.71
CA GLN A 556 16.13 9.67 -1.87
C GLN A 556 16.56 10.68 -2.93
N ILE A 557 16.97 11.89 -2.53
CA ILE A 557 17.43 12.93 -3.46
C ILE A 557 18.70 12.49 -4.18
N LEU A 558 19.68 11.97 -3.46
CA LEU A 558 20.95 11.51 -4.02
C LEU A 558 20.73 10.40 -5.06
N TYR A 559 19.84 9.45 -4.78
CA TYR A 559 19.52 8.37 -5.71
C TYR A 559 18.70 8.86 -6.92
N ALA A 560 17.70 9.71 -6.68
CA ALA A 560 16.84 10.25 -7.74
C ALA A 560 17.63 11.07 -8.76
N ARG A 561 18.67 11.78 -8.32
CA ARG A 561 19.42 12.75 -9.12
C ARG A 561 20.84 12.34 -9.49
N ASP A 562 21.31 11.18 -9.05
CA ASP A 562 22.72 10.77 -9.16
C ASP A 562 23.67 11.86 -8.59
N GLY A 563 23.38 12.27 -7.36
CA GLY A 563 24.07 13.36 -6.64
C GLY A 563 23.22 14.62 -6.40
N LEU A 564 23.87 15.77 -6.16
CA LEU A 564 23.20 17.05 -5.83
C LEU A 564 23.00 17.99 -7.02
N LYS A 565 23.22 17.54 -8.27
CA LYS A 565 23.13 18.40 -9.46
C LYS A 565 21.67 18.80 -9.76
N GLN A 566 21.48 20.02 -10.27
CA GLN A 566 20.17 20.50 -10.75
C GLN A 566 19.77 19.73 -12.02
N GLN A 567 18.53 19.25 -12.06
CA GLN A 567 17.97 18.61 -13.25
C GLN A 567 17.54 19.64 -14.30
N PRO A 568 17.61 19.30 -15.60
CA PRO A 568 16.93 20.04 -16.64
C PRO A 568 15.41 19.99 -16.45
N GLU A 569 14.70 21.02 -16.92
CA GLU A 569 13.24 21.22 -16.76
C GLU A 569 12.39 20.09 -17.38
N LYS A 570 12.96 19.30 -18.29
CA LYS A 570 12.37 18.08 -18.84
C LYS A 570 13.35 16.92 -18.77
N VAL A 571 12.88 15.78 -18.26
CA VAL A 571 13.64 14.53 -18.24
C VAL A 571 13.59 13.93 -19.64
N ALA A 572 14.73 13.90 -20.34
CA ALA A 572 14.82 13.22 -21.62
C ALA A 572 14.80 11.70 -21.41
N LEU A 573 13.97 11.00 -22.19
CA LEU A 573 14.00 9.54 -22.24
C LEU A 573 15.38 9.09 -22.75
N PRO A 574 16.00 8.09 -22.12
CA PRO A 574 17.27 7.56 -22.61
C PRO A 574 17.05 6.89 -23.96
N GLU A 575 17.88 7.23 -24.93
CA GLU A 575 17.95 6.51 -26.20
C GLU A 575 18.93 5.34 -26.05
N PHE A 576 18.39 4.13 -26.05
CA PHE A 576 19.18 2.90 -26.05
C PHE A 576 19.15 2.28 -27.44
N ALA A 577 20.31 1.81 -27.91
CA ALA A 577 20.36 1.02 -29.14
C ALA A 577 19.51 -0.26 -28.98
N PRO A 578 18.84 -0.75 -30.04
CA PRO A 578 18.09 -2.01 -29.98
C PRO A 578 18.95 -3.17 -29.48
N GLY A 579 18.41 -3.99 -28.58
CA GLY A 579 19.10 -5.15 -28.00
C GLY A 579 20.08 -4.85 -26.87
N THR A 580 20.00 -3.66 -26.26
CA THR A 580 20.86 -3.31 -25.12
C THR A 580 20.50 -4.17 -23.90
N ARG A 581 21.37 -5.11 -23.53
CA ARG A 581 21.11 -6.09 -22.45
C ARG A 581 21.14 -5.51 -21.03
N ARG A 582 21.91 -4.44 -20.82
CA ARG A 582 22.05 -3.77 -19.51
C ARG A 582 21.80 -2.29 -19.70
N LEU A 583 20.61 -1.85 -19.33
CA LEU A 583 20.22 -0.45 -19.36
C LEU A 583 20.89 0.26 -18.19
N HIS A 584 21.78 1.19 -18.50
CA HIS A 584 22.39 2.07 -17.51
C HIS A 584 21.69 3.42 -17.55
N TYR A 585 21.22 3.89 -16.40
CA TYR A 585 20.51 5.14 -16.28
C TYR A 585 21.39 6.14 -15.55
N ALA A 586 21.44 7.37 -16.04
CA ALA A 586 22.19 8.44 -15.39
C ALA A 586 21.51 8.94 -14.12
N ALA A 587 20.21 8.68 -13.92
CA ALA A 587 19.47 9.10 -12.74
C ALA A 587 18.28 8.17 -12.48
N GLY A 588 17.87 8.05 -11.21
CA GLY A 588 16.70 7.28 -10.83
C GLY A 588 15.41 7.76 -11.50
N VAL A 589 15.24 9.07 -11.67
CA VAL A 589 14.07 9.64 -12.38
C VAL A 589 14.06 9.25 -13.86
N GLN A 590 15.21 9.19 -14.53
CA GLN A 590 15.30 8.75 -15.92
C GLN A 590 14.89 7.28 -16.06
N ARG A 591 15.29 6.42 -15.11
CA ARG A 591 14.82 5.04 -15.01
C ARG A 591 13.31 4.97 -14.86
N ALA A 592 12.71 5.81 -14.03
CA ALA A 592 11.26 5.83 -13.81
C ALA A 592 10.49 6.11 -15.11
N HIS A 593 10.90 7.13 -15.87
CA HIS A 593 10.28 7.46 -17.17
C HIS A 593 10.43 6.34 -18.19
N ASP A 594 11.61 5.73 -18.30
CA ASP A 594 11.81 4.61 -19.21
C ASP A 594 10.99 3.38 -18.80
N GLN A 595 10.87 3.08 -17.51
CA GLN A 595 9.99 2.00 -17.03
C GLN A 595 8.51 2.26 -17.35
N ALA A 596 8.02 3.49 -17.17
CA ALA A 596 6.66 3.86 -17.57
C ALA A 596 6.43 3.72 -19.08
N ARG A 597 7.42 4.12 -19.90
CA ARG A 597 7.43 3.90 -21.35
C ARG A 597 7.36 2.41 -21.70
N GLN A 598 8.20 1.58 -21.08
CA GLN A 598 8.25 0.14 -21.33
C GLN A 598 6.90 -0.54 -21.03
N ARG A 599 6.25 -0.19 -19.90
CA ARG A 599 4.90 -0.68 -19.57
C ARG A 599 3.87 -0.25 -20.61
N GLY A 600 3.88 1.03 -21.03
CA GLY A 600 2.98 1.51 -22.07
C GLY A 600 3.11 0.77 -23.39
N ILE A 601 4.33 0.42 -23.80
CA ILE A 601 4.58 -0.41 -25.00
C ILE A 601 4.12 -1.85 -24.78
N ALA A 602 4.41 -2.44 -23.62
CA ALA A 602 4.02 -3.81 -23.30
C ALA A 602 2.49 -3.97 -23.37
N ASP A 603 1.75 -3.10 -22.67
CA ASP A 603 0.28 -3.12 -22.65
C ASP A 603 -0.32 -2.87 -24.04
N ALA A 604 0.27 -1.95 -24.83
CA ALA A 604 -0.14 -1.72 -26.21
C ALA A 604 0.05 -2.95 -27.11
N VAL A 605 1.14 -3.70 -26.93
CA VAL A 605 1.42 -4.91 -27.71
C VAL A 605 0.54 -6.07 -27.26
N THR A 606 0.30 -6.23 -25.96
CA THR A 606 -0.65 -7.21 -25.43
C THR A 606 -2.04 -6.99 -26.02
N GLU A 607 -2.54 -5.75 -26.02
CA GLU A 607 -3.85 -5.44 -26.61
C GLU A 607 -3.92 -5.72 -28.11
N LEU A 608 -2.83 -5.45 -28.86
CA LEU A 608 -2.77 -5.78 -30.29
C LEU A 608 -2.76 -7.31 -30.54
N ILE A 609 -2.23 -8.09 -29.60
CA ILE A 609 -2.28 -9.56 -29.65
C ILE A 609 -3.70 -10.05 -29.29
N GLU A 610 -4.27 -9.56 -28.19
CA GLU A 610 -5.60 -9.95 -27.69
C GLU A 610 -6.74 -9.56 -28.65
N SER A 611 -6.65 -8.39 -29.28
CA SER A 611 -7.59 -7.93 -30.30
C SER A 611 -7.51 -8.71 -31.63
N GLY A 612 -6.52 -9.61 -31.76
CA GLY A 612 -6.29 -10.37 -32.99
C GLY A 612 -5.64 -9.57 -34.12
N ALA A 613 -5.30 -8.30 -33.91
CA ALA A 613 -4.66 -7.46 -34.95
C ALA A 613 -3.31 -8.03 -35.43
N MET A 614 -2.63 -8.80 -34.59
CA MET A 614 -1.36 -9.47 -34.89
C MET A 614 -1.52 -10.86 -35.55
N SER A 615 -2.74 -11.41 -35.60
CA SER A 615 -3.00 -12.75 -36.14
C SER A 615 -2.62 -12.89 -37.61
N LYS A 616 -2.73 -11.80 -38.39
CA LYS A 616 -2.35 -11.74 -39.81
C LYS A 616 -0.91 -12.16 -40.11
N PHE A 617 -0.03 -12.11 -39.10
CA PHE A 617 1.36 -12.51 -39.25
C PHE A 617 1.59 -14.02 -39.12
N ASN A 618 0.62 -14.84 -38.71
CA ASN A 618 0.79 -16.29 -38.50
C ASN A 618 2.06 -16.66 -37.69
N VAL A 619 2.37 -15.85 -36.67
CA VAL A 619 3.51 -16.02 -35.77
C VAL A 619 2.98 -16.05 -34.34
N GLY A 620 3.52 -16.94 -33.51
CA GLY A 620 3.09 -17.06 -32.11
C GLY A 620 3.40 -15.79 -31.28
N PRO A 621 2.57 -15.46 -30.27
CA PRO A 621 2.73 -14.26 -29.44
C PRO A 621 4.13 -14.05 -28.86
N GLU A 622 4.76 -15.12 -28.37
CA GLU A 622 6.12 -15.10 -27.78
C GLU A 622 7.20 -14.51 -28.71
N ARG A 623 7.06 -14.71 -30.03
CA ARG A 623 8.03 -14.17 -31.00
C ARG A 623 7.81 -12.69 -31.27
N ILE A 624 6.56 -12.24 -31.19
CA ILE A 624 6.21 -10.81 -31.28
C ILE A 624 6.75 -10.09 -30.04
N THR A 625 6.52 -10.65 -28.84
CA THR A 625 7.04 -10.06 -27.60
C THR A 625 8.57 -10.04 -27.59
N THR A 626 9.23 -11.09 -28.09
CA THR A 626 10.71 -11.12 -28.25
C THR A 626 11.21 -10.04 -29.21
N LEU A 627 10.56 -9.87 -30.37
CA LEU A 627 10.90 -8.83 -31.34
C LEU A 627 10.76 -7.43 -30.73
N VAL A 628 9.64 -7.16 -30.08
CA VAL A 628 9.36 -5.86 -29.44
C VAL A 628 10.35 -5.59 -28.31
N SER A 629 10.64 -6.60 -27.48
CA SER A 629 11.63 -6.51 -26.40
C SER A 629 13.00 -6.09 -26.94
N TYR A 630 13.41 -6.64 -28.09
CA TYR A 630 14.65 -6.26 -28.76
C TYR A 630 14.60 -4.83 -29.33
N LEU A 631 13.56 -4.49 -30.09
CA LEU A 631 13.45 -3.22 -30.82
C LEU A 631 13.32 -2.01 -29.88
N TYR A 632 12.59 -2.18 -28.79
CA TYR A 632 12.21 -1.10 -27.88
C TYR A 632 12.87 -1.21 -26.50
N ASN A 633 13.77 -2.17 -26.31
CA ASN A 633 14.45 -2.47 -25.04
C ASN A 633 13.43 -2.60 -23.89
N VAL A 634 12.36 -3.36 -24.11
CA VAL A 634 11.33 -3.64 -23.11
C VAL A 634 11.74 -4.87 -22.32
N ASP A 635 11.64 -4.83 -20.98
CA ASP A 635 11.87 -5.99 -20.13
C ASP A 635 10.87 -7.11 -20.48
N PRO A 636 11.33 -8.30 -20.93
CA PRO A 636 10.46 -9.40 -21.31
C PRO A 636 9.49 -9.84 -20.21
N ARG A 637 9.88 -9.66 -18.93
CA ARG A 637 9.05 -10.02 -17.78
C ARG A 637 7.74 -9.25 -17.69
N LEU A 638 7.65 -8.10 -18.38
CA LEU A 638 6.41 -7.33 -18.46
C LEU A 638 5.33 -8.07 -19.28
N PHE A 639 5.72 -9.01 -20.14
CA PHE A 639 4.79 -9.84 -20.91
C PHE A 639 4.40 -11.15 -20.19
N ASP A 640 5.26 -11.66 -19.31
CA ASP A 640 5.07 -12.95 -18.61
C ASP A 640 4.01 -12.88 -17.48
N GLY A 641 3.58 -11.68 -17.08
CA GLY A 641 2.68 -11.46 -15.94
C GLY A 641 1.18 -11.46 -16.24
N HIS A 642 0.75 -11.98 -17.41
CA HIS A 642 -0.65 -11.88 -17.88
C HIS A 642 -1.50 -13.14 -17.72
N ASP A 643 -1.02 -14.16 -17.00
CA ASP A 643 -1.91 -15.21 -16.50
C ASP A 643 -2.59 -14.72 -15.20
N GLU A 644 -3.91 -14.50 -15.28
CA GLU A 644 -4.85 -14.05 -14.23
C GLU A 644 -5.03 -12.52 -14.03
N HIS A 645 -6.00 -11.94 -14.76
CA HIS A 645 -6.77 -10.74 -14.38
C HIS A 645 -6.01 -9.59 -13.67
N HIS A 646 -4.84 -9.19 -14.17
CA HIS A 646 -4.15 -8.01 -13.65
C HIS A 646 -4.59 -6.75 -14.38
N GLU A 647 -5.53 -6.03 -13.76
CA GLU A 647 -5.92 -4.68 -14.16
C GLU A 647 -4.71 -3.74 -14.23
N ARG A 648 -4.69 -2.86 -15.24
CA ARG A 648 -3.70 -1.80 -15.43
C ARG A 648 -3.38 -1.08 -14.11
N ILE A 649 -2.11 -1.06 -13.75
CA ILE A 649 -1.63 -0.29 -12.59
C ILE A 649 -1.33 1.14 -13.05
N GLU A 650 -2.10 2.11 -12.57
CA GLU A 650 -1.87 3.54 -12.84
C GLU A 650 -0.47 3.98 -12.38
N GLU A 651 0.16 4.89 -13.13
CA GLU A 651 1.46 5.42 -12.75
C GLU A 651 1.33 6.38 -11.54
N PRO A 652 2.33 6.42 -10.64
CA PRO A 652 2.23 7.15 -9.37
C PRO A 652 2.30 8.68 -9.53
N SER A 653 2.64 9.18 -10.72
CA SER A 653 2.62 10.61 -11.03
C SER A 653 2.05 10.86 -12.42
N LEU A 654 1.50 12.06 -12.64
CA LEU A 654 0.97 12.44 -13.95
C LEU A 654 2.03 12.45 -15.06
N GLU A 655 3.27 12.79 -14.74
CA GLU A 655 4.34 12.88 -15.74
C GLU A 655 4.72 11.48 -16.26
N LEU A 656 4.75 10.50 -15.35
CA LEU A 656 4.93 9.10 -15.70
C LEU A 656 3.70 8.57 -16.44
N GLU A 657 2.49 8.93 -16.00
CA GLU A 657 1.23 8.58 -16.67
C GLU A 657 1.16 9.14 -18.10
N ALA A 658 1.64 10.37 -18.31
CA ALA A 658 1.74 10.97 -19.63
C ALA A 658 2.78 10.25 -20.50
N THR A 659 3.91 9.85 -19.92
CA THR A 659 4.94 9.05 -20.60
C THR A 659 4.39 7.69 -21.02
N TYR A 660 3.68 7.02 -20.11
CA TYR A 660 2.97 5.77 -20.37
C TYR A 660 1.96 5.94 -21.51
N LYS A 661 1.07 6.95 -21.43
CA LYS A 661 0.03 7.20 -22.46
C LYS A 661 0.64 7.52 -23.82
N ALA A 662 1.70 8.31 -23.85
CA ALA A 662 2.42 8.62 -25.09
C ALA A 662 3.03 7.37 -25.73
N ALA A 663 3.53 6.43 -24.93
CA ALA A 663 4.05 5.16 -25.41
C ALA A 663 2.93 4.20 -25.84
N TYR A 664 1.86 4.09 -25.05
CA TYR A 664 0.69 3.26 -25.34
C TYR A 664 -0.01 3.71 -26.63
N ASN A 665 -0.16 5.02 -26.87
CA ASN A 665 -0.78 5.55 -28.09
C ASN A 665 0.03 5.30 -29.38
N GLN A 666 1.23 4.71 -29.29
CA GLN A 666 2.05 4.32 -30.45
C GLN A 666 1.63 2.96 -31.06
N GLN A 667 0.50 2.37 -30.66
CA GLN A 667 -0.02 1.09 -31.18
C GLN A 667 0.07 0.97 -32.72
N LYS A 668 -0.35 1.99 -33.47
CA LYS A 668 -0.30 1.97 -34.94
C LYS A 668 1.14 1.90 -35.46
N GLN A 669 2.05 2.65 -34.85
CA GLN A 669 3.47 2.65 -35.23
C GLN A 669 4.15 1.32 -34.86
N LEU A 670 3.82 0.76 -33.69
CA LEU A 670 4.29 -0.56 -33.25
C LEU A 670 3.84 -1.64 -34.23
N ALA A 671 2.55 -1.68 -34.55
CA ALA A 671 1.97 -2.62 -35.50
C ALA A 671 2.62 -2.51 -36.88
N ARG A 672 2.83 -1.28 -37.37
CA ARG A 672 3.49 -1.05 -38.66
C ARG A 672 4.95 -1.53 -38.66
N ARG A 673 5.70 -1.26 -37.60
CA ARG A 673 7.10 -1.69 -37.53
C ARG A 673 7.25 -3.21 -37.45
N ILE A 674 6.32 -3.89 -36.77
CA ILE A 674 6.26 -5.37 -36.76
C ILE A 674 5.92 -5.89 -38.18
N GLU A 675 5.01 -5.22 -38.88
CA GLU A 675 4.66 -5.52 -40.27
C GLU A 675 5.87 -5.40 -41.21
N ASP A 676 6.67 -4.35 -41.09
CA ASP A 676 7.87 -4.17 -41.90
C ASP A 676 8.87 -5.35 -41.74
N TYR A 677 9.06 -5.87 -40.52
CA TYR A 677 9.89 -7.06 -40.29
C TYR A 677 9.25 -8.37 -40.77
N SER A 678 7.91 -8.39 -40.87
CA SER A 678 7.20 -9.50 -41.51
C SER A 678 7.42 -9.46 -43.02
N HIS A 679 7.32 -8.27 -43.63
CA HIS A 679 7.59 -8.05 -45.04
C HIS A 679 9.02 -8.45 -45.39
N PHE A 680 10.00 -8.04 -44.57
CA PHE A 680 11.41 -8.41 -44.72
C PHE A 680 11.61 -9.93 -44.88
N GLY A 681 10.93 -10.75 -44.08
CA GLY A 681 11.02 -12.21 -44.17
C GLY A 681 10.51 -12.77 -45.50
N ILE A 682 9.40 -12.24 -46.01
CA ILE A 682 8.82 -12.64 -47.29
C ILE A 682 9.67 -12.13 -48.45
N PHE A 683 10.14 -10.89 -48.39
CA PHE A 683 11.02 -10.31 -49.40
C PHE A 683 12.34 -11.08 -49.52
N MET A 684 12.92 -11.53 -48.40
CA MET A 684 14.08 -12.45 -48.42
C MET A 684 13.78 -13.75 -49.15
N PHE A 685 12.57 -14.29 -49.05
CA PHE A 685 12.16 -15.49 -49.81
C PHE A 685 12.08 -15.18 -51.31
N ILE A 686 11.39 -14.11 -51.70
CA ILE A 686 11.25 -13.69 -53.10
C ILE A 686 12.64 -13.43 -53.71
N ASN A 687 13.46 -12.62 -53.05
CA ASN A 687 14.82 -12.30 -53.49
C ASN A 687 15.67 -13.56 -53.72
N ASN A 688 15.57 -14.57 -52.85
CA ASN A 688 16.39 -15.77 -52.94
C ASN A 688 15.89 -16.80 -53.95
N TYR A 689 14.60 -16.83 -54.27
CA TYR A 689 14.01 -17.92 -55.08
C TYR A 689 13.40 -17.50 -56.41
N HIS A 690 13.10 -16.21 -56.65
CA HIS A 690 12.41 -15.76 -57.87
C HIS A 690 13.10 -16.26 -59.16
N ILE A 691 14.43 -16.35 -59.18
CA ILE A 691 15.22 -16.77 -60.34
C ILE A 691 14.82 -18.16 -60.88
N ASN A 692 14.27 -19.03 -60.04
CA ASN A 692 13.86 -20.38 -60.44
C ASN A 692 12.67 -20.37 -61.42
N TRP A 693 11.98 -19.24 -61.57
CA TRP A 693 10.79 -19.09 -62.42
C TRP A 693 10.96 -18.02 -63.50
N VAL A 694 12.17 -17.46 -63.65
CA VAL A 694 12.50 -16.53 -64.73
C VAL A 694 12.69 -17.30 -66.02
N ASP A 695 12.10 -16.78 -67.10
CA ASP A 695 12.19 -17.36 -68.43
C ASP A 695 12.20 -16.24 -69.48
N GLU A 696 13.41 -15.74 -69.74
CA GLU A 696 13.64 -14.63 -70.68
C GLU A 696 13.24 -15.01 -72.11
N ALA A 697 13.34 -16.29 -72.49
CA ALA A 697 13.00 -16.75 -73.83
C ALA A 697 11.51 -16.59 -74.15
N HIS A 698 10.65 -16.64 -73.13
CA HIS A 698 9.20 -16.46 -73.26
C HIS A 698 8.72 -15.07 -72.78
N GLY A 699 9.63 -14.16 -72.47
CA GLY A 699 9.34 -12.77 -72.09
C GLY A 699 8.99 -12.55 -70.61
N ARG A 700 9.32 -13.52 -69.73
CA ARG A 700 9.15 -13.41 -68.28
C ARG A 700 10.48 -13.07 -67.61
N ASP A 701 10.70 -11.78 -67.39
CA ASP A 701 11.87 -11.28 -66.67
C ASP A 701 11.74 -11.39 -65.14
N ALA A 702 12.82 -11.08 -64.43
CA ALA A 702 12.85 -11.14 -62.97
C ALA A 702 11.79 -10.23 -62.32
N ALA A 703 11.53 -9.04 -62.89
CA ALA A 703 10.55 -8.10 -62.36
C ALA A 703 9.12 -8.65 -62.45
N THR A 704 8.76 -9.27 -63.58
CA THR A 704 7.45 -9.90 -63.80
C THR A 704 7.19 -11.02 -62.78
N VAL A 705 8.19 -11.88 -62.55
CA VAL A 705 8.09 -12.96 -61.56
C VAL A 705 7.96 -12.41 -60.14
N GLN A 706 8.78 -11.42 -59.77
CA GLN A 706 8.74 -10.83 -58.43
C GLN A 706 7.40 -10.13 -58.14
N GLN A 707 6.86 -9.39 -59.11
CA GLN A 707 5.53 -8.76 -59.00
C GLN A 707 4.43 -9.81 -58.77
N ALA A 708 4.43 -10.88 -59.56
CA ALA A 708 3.49 -11.98 -59.38
C ALA A 708 3.63 -12.61 -57.99
N MET A 709 4.86 -12.90 -57.53
CA MET A 709 5.13 -13.43 -56.18
C MET A 709 4.56 -12.53 -55.08
N LEU A 710 4.68 -11.21 -55.21
CA LEU A 710 4.17 -10.25 -54.24
C LEU A 710 2.64 -10.24 -54.18
N ASP A 711 1.96 -10.23 -55.32
CA ASP A 711 0.49 -10.23 -55.36
C ASP A 711 -0.14 -11.44 -54.67
N ILE A 712 0.55 -12.58 -54.75
CA ILE A 712 0.10 -13.84 -54.15
C ILE A 712 0.36 -13.86 -52.65
N LEU A 713 1.55 -13.42 -52.23
CA LEU A 713 2.00 -13.49 -50.85
C LEU A 713 1.47 -12.33 -50.00
N PHE A 714 1.03 -11.24 -50.63
CA PHE A 714 0.43 -10.05 -50.01
C PHE A 714 -0.97 -9.72 -50.58
N PRO A 715 -1.94 -10.64 -50.51
CA PRO A 715 -3.22 -10.48 -51.19
C PRO A 715 -4.12 -9.37 -50.60
N LEU A 716 -3.75 -8.84 -49.42
CA LEU A 716 -4.48 -7.78 -48.72
C LEU A 716 -3.77 -6.42 -48.79
N THR A 717 -2.57 -6.36 -49.34
CA THR A 717 -1.81 -5.11 -49.48
C THR A 717 -1.90 -4.64 -50.93
N PRO A 718 -2.20 -3.35 -51.20
CA PRO A 718 -2.22 -2.83 -52.56
C PRO A 718 -0.91 -3.11 -53.31
N HIS A 719 -1.01 -3.60 -54.55
CA HIS A 719 0.13 -3.99 -55.37
C HIS A 719 1.19 -2.89 -55.47
N GLU A 720 0.78 -1.67 -55.84
CA GLU A 720 1.70 -0.54 -56.01
C GLU A 720 2.49 -0.24 -54.73
N GLN A 721 1.84 -0.37 -53.57
CA GLN A 721 2.47 -0.14 -52.28
C GLN A 721 3.53 -1.21 -52.00
N ILE A 722 3.19 -2.49 -52.10
CA ILE A 722 4.12 -3.57 -51.77
C ILE A 722 5.25 -3.67 -52.80
N TRP A 723 4.99 -3.34 -54.07
CA TRP A 723 6.01 -3.26 -55.11
C TRP A 723 7.03 -2.16 -54.83
N GLN A 724 6.59 -0.97 -54.41
CA GLN A 724 7.50 0.10 -53.98
C GLN A 724 8.33 -0.31 -52.76
N GLU A 725 7.72 -0.95 -51.77
CA GLU A 725 8.42 -1.47 -50.58
C GLU A 725 9.48 -2.53 -50.95
N TYR A 726 9.17 -3.43 -51.89
CA TYR A 726 10.12 -4.43 -52.38
C TYR A 726 11.24 -3.82 -53.23
N CYS A 727 10.96 -2.84 -54.08
CA CYS A 727 12.00 -2.13 -54.82
C CYS A 727 12.98 -1.38 -53.90
N ALA A 728 12.51 -0.91 -52.74
CA ALA A 728 13.35 -0.27 -51.73
C ALA A 728 14.09 -1.27 -50.81
N PHE A 729 13.74 -2.56 -50.86
CA PHE A 729 14.31 -3.58 -49.99
C PHE A 729 15.77 -3.88 -50.34
N LYS A 730 16.59 -4.06 -49.29
CA LYS A 730 17.97 -4.52 -49.41
C LYS A 730 18.20 -5.74 -48.51
N PRO A 731 18.74 -6.84 -49.04
CA PRO A 731 19.05 -8.02 -48.25
C PRO A 731 20.23 -7.73 -47.32
N GLU A 732 19.94 -7.56 -46.03
CA GLU A 732 20.94 -7.28 -44.99
C GLU A 732 20.88 -8.32 -43.88
N ARG A 733 22.00 -8.57 -43.23
CA ARG A 733 22.04 -9.48 -42.07
C ARG A 733 21.36 -8.82 -40.89
N GLN A 734 20.22 -9.37 -40.48
CA GLN A 734 19.48 -8.91 -39.31
C GLN A 734 20.02 -9.58 -38.02
N PRO A 735 19.96 -8.88 -36.87
CA PRO A 735 20.22 -9.47 -35.55
C PRO A 735 19.33 -10.69 -35.28
N GLU A 736 19.83 -11.65 -34.50
CA GLU A 736 19.15 -12.93 -34.25
C GLU A 736 17.68 -12.80 -33.79
N PRO A 737 17.31 -11.91 -32.85
CA PRO A 737 15.90 -11.77 -32.44
C PRO A 737 14.98 -11.28 -33.56
N ILE A 738 15.47 -10.39 -34.42
CA ILE A 738 14.73 -9.91 -35.60
C ILE A 738 14.63 -11.05 -36.62
N TRP A 739 15.74 -11.73 -36.88
CA TRP A 739 15.76 -12.84 -37.83
C TRP A 739 14.87 -14.00 -37.40
N GLN A 740 14.78 -14.34 -36.12
CA GLN A 740 13.88 -15.39 -35.64
C GLN A 740 12.40 -15.11 -35.92
N PHE A 741 12.01 -13.84 -35.93
CA PHE A 741 10.67 -13.42 -36.35
C PHE A 741 10.53 -13.48 -37.88
N SER A 742 11.40 -12.79 -38.62
CA SER A 742 11.35 -12.73 -40.09
C SER A 742 11.52 -14.09 -40.75
N ARG A 743 12.36 -14.98 -40.20
CA ARG A 743 12.57 -16.36 -40.66
C ARG A 743 11.27 -17.16 -40.62
N ARG A 744 10.38 -16.90 -39.66
CA ARG A 744 9.11 -17.64 -39.62
C ARG A 744 8.18 -17.21 -40.74
N ARG A 745 8.19 -15.92 -41.10
CA ARG A 745 7.48 -15.39 -42.27
C ARG A 745 8.11 -15.89 -43.58
N TYR A 746 9.43 -15.97 -43.65
CA TYR A 746 10.16 -16.62 -44.76
C TYR A 746 9.75 -18.09 -44.92
N LEU A 747 9.72 -18.87 -43.84
CA LEU A 747 9.33 -20.28 -43.88
C LEU A 747 7.86 -20.43 -44.26
N TRP A 748 6.98 -19.58 -43.72
CA TRP A 748 5.59 -19.55 -44.12
C TRP A 748 5.46 -19.29 -45.63
N ALA A 749 6.16 -18.29 -46.18
CA ALA A 749 6.16 -18.02 -47.61
C ALA A 749 6.67 -19.22 -48.42
N LYS A 750 7.76 -19.84 -47.96
CA LYS A 750 8.32 -21.07 -48.56
C LYS A 750 7.35 -22.25 -48.53
N ASP A 751 6.56 -22.42 -47.47
CA ASP A 751 5.60 -23.52 -47.32
C ASP A 751 4.31 -23.25 -48.11
N GLN A 752 3.89 -21.99 -48.22
CA GLN A 752 2.73 -21.60 -49.02
C GLN A 752 3.03 -21.58 -50.51
N TRP A 753 4.27 -21.22 -50.89
CA TRP A 753 4.63 -20.99 -52.28
C TRP A 753 4.38 -22.20 -53.18
N PRO A 754 4.82 -23.45 -52.89
CA PRO A 754 4.53 -24.61 -53.75
C PRO A 754 3.04 -24.80 -54.05
N ASN A 755 2.19 -24.64 -53.03
CA ASN A 755 0.74 -24.80 -53.17
C ASN A 755 0.10 -23.72 -54.06
N LEU A 756 0.70 -22.53 -54.12
CA LEU A 756 0.23 -21.39 -54.90
C LEU A 756 0.90 -21.32 -56.27
N SER A 757 2.19 -21.68 -56.35
CA SER A 757 3.02 -21.62 -57.53
C SER A 757 2.63 -22.67 -58.54
N ASP A 758 2.25 -23.88 -58.15
CA ASP A 758 1.85 -24.95 -59.10
C ASP A 758 0.72 -24.50 -60.03
N ARG A 759 -0.21 -23.67 -59.52
CA ARG A 759 -1.30 -23.11 -60.32
C ARG A 759 -0.77 -22.09 -61.33
N ILE A 760 0.18 -21.26 -60.91
CA ILE A 760 0.71 -20.14 -61.68
C ILE A 760 1.73 -20.61 -62.70
N THR A 761 2.62 -21.53 -62.34
CA THR A 761 3.53 -22.20 -63.27
C THR A 761 2.74 -22.97 -64.31
N THR A 762 1.60 -23.57 -63.97
CA THR A 762 0.69 -24.18 -64.96
C THR A 762 0.13 -23.14 -65.92
N ILE A 763 -0.38 -22.00 -65.41
CA ILE A 763 -0.89 -20.90 -66.25
C ILE A 763 0.20 -20.36 -67.17
N TRP A 764 1.38 -20.08 -66.61
CA TRP A 764 2.58 -19.66 -67.32
C TRP A 764 3.00 -20.66 -68.41
N THR A 765 3.02 -21.96 -68.09
CA THR A 765 3.33 -23.03 -69.06
C THR A 765 2.30 -23.05 -70.20
N LEU A 766 1.01 -22.93 -69.88
CA LEU A 766 -0.05 -22.89 -70.89
C LEU A 766 0.04 -21.63 -71.77
N GLN A 767 0.44 -20.48 -71.21
CA GLN A 767 0.72 -19.26 -71.96
C GLN A 767 1.93 -19.40 -72.88
N ASP A 768 2.99 -20.07 -72.43
CA ASP A 768 4.19 -20.32 -73.25
C ASP A 768 3.89 -21.20 -74.47
N PHE A 769 3.00 -22.18 -74.30
CA PHE A 769 2.50 -23.01 -75.40
C PHE A 769 1.43 -22.31 -76.26
N GLY A 770 1.08 -21.05 -75.97
CA GLY A 770 0.06 -20.29 -76.69
C GLY A 770 -1.38 -20.80 -76.49
N LEU A 771 -1.60 -21.62 -75.45
CA LEU A 771 -2.90 -22.22 -75.13
C LEU A 771 -3.80 -21.29 -74.31
N LEU A 772 -3.24 -20.19 -73.77
CA LEU A 772 -3.94 -19.18 -72.99
C LEU A 772 -3.50 -17.76 -73.44
N PRO A 773 -4.42 -16.79 -73.54
CA PRO A 773 -4.09 -15.37 -73.71
C PRO A 773 -3.09 -14.85 -72.66
N LEU A 774 -2.28 -13.87 -73.07
CA LEU A 774 -1.26 -13.24 -72.23
C LEU A 774 -1.87 -12.32 -71.15
N ASP A 775 -3.13 -11.90 -71.30
CA ASP A 775 -3.85 -10.94 -70.46
C ASP A 775 -4.93 -11.60 -69.59
N ILE A 776 -4.70 -12.82 -69.11
CA ILE A 776 -5.66 -13.52 -68.26
C ILE A 776 -5.60 -13.03 -66.81
N ASP A 777 -6.73 -12.50 -66.33
CA ASP A 777 -6.99 -12.26 -64.91
C ASP A 777 -7.44 -13.57 -64.22
N VAL A 778 -6.62 -14.08 -63.30
CA VAL A 778 -6.92 -15.34 -62.58
C VAL A 778 -7.56 -15.05 -61.23
N ARG A 779 -8.85 -15.36 -61.12
CA ARG A 779 -9.57 -15.27 -59.84
C ARG A 779 -9.19 -16.43 -58.94
N THR A 780 -8.45 -16.15 -57.88
CA THR A 780 -8.05 -17.15 -56.88
C THR A 780 -8.81 -16.92 -55.58
N VAL A 781 -9.40 -17.98 -55.03
CA VAL A 781 -9.97 -17.93 -53.68
C VAL A 781 -8.85 -18.15 -52.68
N ILE A 782 -8.48 -17.12 -51.94
CA ILE A 782 -7.50 -17.21 -50.86
C ILE A 782 -8.27 -17.33 -49.54
N THR A 783 -7.95 -18.36 -48.76
CA THR A 783 -8.52 -18.51 -47.42
C THR A 783 -7.63 -17.72 -46.45
N VAL A 784 -8.19 -16.67 -45.85
CA VAL A 784 -7.53 -15.83 -44.84
C VAL A 784 -8.16 -16.09 -43.46
N ALA A 785 -7.50 -15.62 -42.39
CA ALA A 785 -7.86 -15.94 -41.01
C ALA A 785 -9.34 -15.67 -40.64
N ASP A 786 -9.99 -14.70 -41.28
CA ASP A 786 -11.40 -14.33 -41.04
C ASP A 786 -12.41 -14.99 -42.02
N GLY A 787 -11.99 -15.94 -42.86
CA GLY A 787 -12.86 -16.69 -43.77
C GLY A 787 -12.36 -16.81 -45.23
N ARG A 788 -13.22 -17.32 -46.12
CA ARG A 788 -12.93 -17.39 -47.56
C ARG A 788 -13.21 -16.04 -48.22
N GLN A 789 -12.18 -15.33 -48.67
CA GLN A 789 -12.33 -14.14 -49.50
C GLN A 789 -11.97 -14.48 -50.96
N GLN A 790 -12.83 -14.08 -51.90
CA GLN A 790 -12.53 -14.19 -53.33
C GLN A 790 -11.73 -12.97 -53.76
N LEU A 791 -10.48 -13.16 -54.16
CA LEU A 791 -9.60 -12.08 -54.62
C LEU A 791 -9.17 -12.36 -56.08
N SER A 792 -9.31 -11.34 -56.93
CA SER A 792 -8.82 -11.42 -58.31
C SER A 792 -7.33 -11.09 -58.28
N VAL A 793 -6.48 -12.06 -58.58
CA VAL A 793 -5.03 -11.85 -58.67
C VAL A 793 -4.71 -11.70 -60.16
N LYS A 794 -4.22 -10.52 -60.56
CA LYS A 794 -3.70 -10.35 -61.91
C LYS A 794 -2.35 -11.07 -61.97
N ILE A 795 -2.19 -12.02 -62.89
CA ILE A 795 -0.92 -12.69 -63.10
C ILE A 795 -0.31 -12.07 -64.35
N PRO A 796 0.64 -11.12 -64.21
CA PRO A 796 1.28 -10.52 -65.37
C PRO A 796 2.06 -11.61 -66.13
N ALA A 797 1.79 -11.75 -67.43
CA ALA A 797 2.45 -12.74 -68.27
C ALA A 797 3.72 -12.19 -68.97
N ARG A 798 3.79 -10.87 -69.22
CA ARG A 798 4.90 -10.17 -69.91
C ARG A 798 4.99 -8.69 -69.52
N VAL A 799 6.15 -8.08 -69.76
CA VAL A 799 6.40 -6.63 -69.63
C VAL A 799 5.43 -5.83 -70.53
N HIS A 800 4.68 -4.89 -69.95
CA HIS A 800 4.02 -3.83 -70.72
C HIS A 800 5.08 -2.87 -71.27
N HIS A 801 5.45 -3.01 -72.55
CA HIS A 801 6.05 -1.90 -73.28
C HIS A 801 4.95 -0.90 -73.63
N GLU A 802 4.77 0.14 -72.81
CA GLU A 802 4.24 1.40 -73.33
C GLU A 802 5.31 1.99 -74.25
N ALA A 803 5.23 1.65 -75.54
CA ALA A 803 5.84 2.46 -76.58
C ALA A 803 4.83 3.55 -76.96
N GLU A 804 5.16 4.80 -76.62
CA GLU A 804 4.54 6.00 -77.18
C GLU A 804 4.54 5.92 -78.71
N ASN A 805 3.42 5.52 -79.31
CA ASN A 805 3.15 5.82 -80.71
C ASN A 805 2.57 7.23 -80.78
N THR A 806 3.47 8.20 -80.71
CA THR A 806 3.25 9.55 -81.22
C THR A 806 3.21 9.47 -82.74
N GLU A 807 2.09 9.01 -83.32
CA GLU A 807 1.85 9.20 -84.74
C GLU A 807 1.45 10.66 -84.99
N GLN A 808 2.45 11.39 -85.48
CA GLN A 808 2.32 12.69 -86.12
C GLN A 808 1.19 12.66 -87.17
N LYS A 809 0.09 13.35 -86.87
CA LYS A 809 -0.71 13.99 -87.91
C LYS A 809 0.10 15.15 -88.48
N THR A 810 0.63 14.98 -89.68
CA THR A 810 1.02 16.10 -90.54
C THR A 810 0.74 15.74 -91.99
N GLU A 811 -0.32 16.38 -92.51
CA GLU A 811 -0.60 16.83 -93.88
C GLU A 811 0.03 16.09 -95.08
N ASN A 812 -0.84 15.45 -95.87
CA ASN A 812 -1.14 15.87 -97.26
C ASN A 812 -2.52 15.37 -97.69
#